data_AF-A0A291GX23-F1
#
_entry.id   AF-A0A291GX23-F1
#
_cell.length_a   1.000
_cell.length_b   1.000
_cell.length_c   1.000
_cell.angle_alpha   90.00
_cell.angle_beta   90.00
_cell.angle_gamma   90.00
#
_symmetry.space_group_name_H-M   'P 1'
#
loop_
_entity.id
_entity.type
_entity.pdbx_description
1 polymer ?
#
loop_
_entity_poly.entity_id
_entity_poly.type
_entity_poly.pdbx_seq_one_letter_code
_entity_poly.pdbx_strand_id
1 'polypeptide(L)'
;MAVITSRRGESVLDHSALTARPAPALPRAHRPGGLRPLDLDAVDLAPQGPLGAWQELNATATIPHCIAQLETSGVLDNFRRLLGESGAPHRGFVFADSDLYKVIEAVAWEIGRSGTTAHDAWLDEMISLISRAQEPSGYLHTWVQGVHPEKKFSELHWTHEMYVLGHWLQAGIALARTAGRTDLLDLAVRFVDLVERRFGPGREDGIPGHPEIETALVELYRLMGEERHLALAQHLVDQRGRDILPGGGFGSHYFQDHLPVREAQDPTGHAVRQLYLNAGVTDLFLETGEEALDEVMREQWDRVHTRKMYLSGAFGSRHRDESFGNDHELPSDRAYAETCATIADLQWTWRMMLAGDDPRHGDIIEREIHNALAASVDESGTRFFYSNPLQRRADRFDEENAPAERQEWYSCACCPPNIARTIAQLGAYVAAVREDPDGASLELLQLAAMTVRLPESVGRGTLVVETSYPDSGTLQLSLEPDEGAPRPAGPGARLGVRIPGWVRGGTVASADGPERALTGSELSAQRLELPLDQVHGSVVTLDMPPRWTRSHPRVDATRGCLALERGPLVHCLEQVDLPAGVELDDLVVPEGSAASVREDGALEITLHYRPDDDSLYRDEPPAPAQEAAPITVSSIPFARWGNRGPGAMRIWLPREH
;
A
#
# COMPACT_ATOMS: atom_id res chain seq x y z
N MET A 1 -51.61 -8.76 -6.44
CA MET A 1 -51.17 -9.27 -5.13
C MET A 1 -50.81 -10.75 -5.28
N ALA A 2 -49.56 -11.04 -5.60
CA ALA A 2 -48.96 -12.34 -5.43
C ALA A 2 -47.58 -12.06 -4.84
N VAL A 3 -47.46 -12.25 -3.53
CA VAL A 3 -46.24 -12.02 -2.76
C VAL A 3 -45.25 -13.10 -3.17
N ILE A 4 -44.22 -12.73 -3.92
CA ILE A 4 -43.04 -13.57 -4.10
C ILE A 4 -42.25 -13.46 -2.80
N THR A 5 -42.48 -14.39 -1.90
CA THR A 5 -41.62 -14.60 -0.72
C THR A 5 -40.26 -15.06 -1.23
N SER A 6 -39.28 -14.15 -1.18
CA SER A 6 -37.86 -14.46 -1.25
C SER A 6 -37.54 -15.57 -0.24
N ARG A 7 -37.16 -16.76 -0.75
CA ARG A 7 -36.50 -17.76 0.07
C ARG A 7 -35.09 -17.24 0.31
N ARG A 8 -34.83 -16.70 1.51
CA ARG A 8 -33.47 -16.63 2.06
C ARG A 8 -32.88 -18.03 1.91
N GLY A 9 -31.86 -18.18 1.07
CA GLY A 9 -31.09 -19.41 1.00
C GLY A 9 -30.51 -19.67 2.40
N GLU A 10 -30.58 -20.92 2.86
CA GLU A 10 -29.85 -21.35 4.04
C GLU A 10 -28.37 -21.02 3.81
N SER A 11 -27.78 -20.27 4.75
CA SER A 11 -26.35 -19.98 4.69
C SER A 11 -25.56 -21.30 4.74
N VAL A 12 -24.51 -21.38 3.93
CA VAL A 12 -23.60 -22.52 3.91
C VAL A 12 -22.55 -22.41 5.04
N LEU A 13 -22.46 -21.25 5.70
CA LEU A 13 -21.46 -20.94 6.72
C LEU A 13 -22.00 -21.08 8.14
N ASP A 14 -21.16 -21.58 9.06
CA ASP A 14 -21.42 -21.50 10.50
C ASP A 14 -21.06 -20.10 11.02
N HIS A 15 -22.09 -19.25 11.16
CA HIS A 15 -21.92 -17.88 11.63
C HIS A 15 -21.68 -17.75 13.15
N SER A 16 -21.73 -18.85 13.91
CA SER A 16 -21.62 -18.80 15.38
C SER A 16 -20.21 -18.47 15.88
N ALA A 17 -19.19 -18.52 15.01
CA ALA A 17 -17.78 -18.28 15.31
C ALA A 17 -17.20 -16.98 14.73
N LEU A 18 -18.00 -16.13 14.06
CA LEU A 18 -17.51 -14.91 13.42
C LEU A 18 -17.05 -13.87 14.45
N THR A 19 -15.75 -13.57 14.47
CA THR A 19 -15.21 -12.45 15.25
C THR A 19 -15.25 -11.18 14.41
N ALA A 20 -16.12 -10.24 14.76
CA ALA A 20 -16.16 -8.90 14.16
C ALA A 20 -14.98 -8.07 14.67
N ARG A 21 -13.85 -8.17 13.97
CA ARG A 21 -12.66 -7.35 14.19
C ARG A 21 -12.34 -6.60 12.90
N PRO A 22 -12.67 -5.30 12.79
CA PRO A 22 -12.50 -4.54 11.55
C PRO A 22 -11.03 -4.19 11.34
N ALA A 23 -10.19 -5.15 10.94
CA ALA A 23 -8.80 -4.88 10.59
C ALA A 23 -8.33 -5.84 9.49
N PRO A 24 -7.42 -5.42 8.60
CA PRO A 24 -6.76 -6.30 7.64
C PRO A 24 -5.68 -7.14 8.33
N ALA A 25 -5.43 -8.34 7.81
CA ALA A 25 -4.37 -9.25 8.26
C ALA A 25 -4.40 -9.49 9.77
N LEU A 26 -5.30 -10.38 10.23
CA LEU A 26 -5.50 -10.70 11.65
C LEU A 26 -4.97 -12.10 12.01
N PRO A 27 -3.66 -12.27 12.27
CA PRO A 27 -3.11 -13.57 12.62
C PRO A 27 -3.82 -14.23 13.80
N ARG A 28 -4.18 -15.51 13.67
CA ARG A 28 -4.80 -16.29 14.76
C ARG A 28 -3.75 -16.93 15.65
N ALA A 29 -2.64 -17.39 15.05
CA ALA A 29 -1.54 -17.97 15.80
C ALA A 29 -0.93 -16.95 16.77
N HIS A 30 -0.82 -17.31 18.05
CA HIS A 30 -0.09 -16.50 19.02
C HIS A 30 1.41 -16.64 18.78
N ARG A 31 2.08 -15.49 18.60
CA ARG A 31 3.54 -15.40 18.48
C ARG A 31 4.07 -14.60 19.65
N PRO A 32 4.87 -15.20 20.54
CA PRO A 32 5.49 -14.48 21.65
C PRO A 32 6.28 -13.28 21.12
N GLY A 33 6.02 -12.10 21.66
CA GLY A 33 6.63 -10.85 21.22
C GLY A 33 6.14 -10.33 19.85
N GLY A 34 5.24 -11.01 19.14
CA GLY A 34 4.68 -10.53 17.87
C GLY A 34 3.71 -9.35 18.06
N LEU A 35 3.57 -8.54 17.01
CA LEU A 35 2.58 -7.45 16.98
C LEU A 35 1.19 -8.00 16.64
N ARG A 36 0.17 -7.42 17.28
CA ARG A 36 -1.25 -7.68 17.04
C ARG A 36 -1.90 -6.40 16.52
N PRO A 37 -2.56 -6.43 15.34
CA PRO A 37 -3.26 -5.26 14.82
C PRO A 37 -4.32 -4.75 15.79
N LEU A 38 -4.52 -3.44 15.80
CA LEU A 38 -5.71 -2.81 16.37
C LEU A 38 -6.89 -2.95 15.42
N ASP A 39 -8.10 -2.85 15.98
CA ASP A 39 -9.31 -2.69 15.18
C ASP A 39 -9.34 -1.27 14.60
N LEU A 40 -9.86 -1.12 13.38
CA LEU A 40 -9.86 0.14 12.63
C LEU A 40 -10.61 1.25 13.36
N ASP A 41 -11.68 0.91 14.10
CA ASP A 41 -12.48 1.85 14.90
C ASP A 41 -11.82 2.24 16.25
N ALA A 42 -10.69 1.61 16.59
CA ALA A 42 -9.87 2.01 17.72
C ALA A 42 -8.91 3.17 17.38
N VAL A 43 -8.75 3.51 16.10
CA VAL A 43 -7.85 4.58 15.63
C VAL A 43 -8.66 5.61 14.86
N ASP A 44 -8.55 6.88 15.26
CA ASP A 44 -9.09 8.01 14.52
C ASP A 44 -7.94 8.92 14.07
N LEU A 45 -7.69 8.99 12.76
CA LEU A 45 -6.69 9.86 12.17
C LEU A 45 -7.26 11.28 12.05
N ALA A 46 -6.60 12.24 12.69
CA ALA A 46 -7.14 13.58 12.85
C ALA A 46 -7.25 14.30 11.49
N PRO A 47 -8.42 14.83 11.08
CA PRO A 47 -8.65 15.41 9.76
C PRO A 47 -7.78 16.64 9.42
N GLN A 48 -7.24 17.33 10.43
CA GLN A 48 -6.28 18.42 10.25
C GLN A 48 -4.86 17.95 9.88
N GLY A 49 -4.54 16.68 10.13
CA GLY A 49 -3.30 16.05 9.72
C GLY A 49 -3.40 15.48 8.30
N PRO A 50 -2.28 15.29 7.60
CA PRO A 50 -2.29 14.88 6.19
C PRO A 50 -2.92 13.50 5.96
N LEU A 51 -2.70 12.54 6.86
CA LEU A 51 -3.28 11.18 6.70
C LEU A 51 -4.80 11.18 6.95
N GLY A 52 -5.27 11.87 7.99
CA GLY A 52 -6.71 12.01 8.26
C GLY A 52 -7.42 12.79 7.14
N ALA A 53 -6.82 13.90 6.68
CA ALA A 53 -7.31 14.65 5.52
C ALA A 53 -7.43 13.78 4.27
N TRP A 54 -6.47 12.87 4.05
CA TRP A 54 -6.53 11.95 2.92
C TRP A 54 -7.65 10.90 3.07
N GLN A 55 -7.88 10.38 4.28
CA GLN A 55 -9.04 9.50 4.52
C GLN A 55 -10.36 10.21 4.26
N GLU A 56 -10.49 11.47 4.67
CA GLU A 56 -11.69 12.27 4.39
C GLU A 56 -11.85 12.57 2.90
N LEU A 57 -10.77 12.91 2.18
CA LEU A 57 -10.80 13.07 0.72
C LEU A 57 -11.20 11.76 0.03
N ASN A 58 -10.69 10.63 0.52
CA ASN A 58 -11.03 9.33 -0.02
C ASN A 58 -12.53 9.01 0.16
N ALA A 59 -13.08 9.25 1.36
CA ALA A 59 -14.48 9.02 1.67
C ALA A 59 -15.42 9.95 0.88
N THR A 60 -15.04 11.22 0.74
CA THR A 60 -15.92 12.26 0.15
C THR A 60 -15.78 12.42 -1.37
N ALA A 61 -14.65 12.03 -1.96
CA ALA A 61 -14.38 12.21 -3.39
C ALA A 61 -13.99 10.90 -4.09
N THR A 62 -12.96 10.20 -3.61
CA THR A 62 -12.40 9.04 -4.32
C THR A 62 -13.36 7.86 -4.40
N ILE A 63 -13.99 7.44 -3.28
CA ILE A 63 -14.95 6.34 -3.26
C ILE A 63 -16.17 6.66 -4.13
N PRO A 64 -16.85 7.83 -3.98
CA PRO A 64 -17.94 8.21 -4.88
C PRO A 64 -17.56 8.23 -6.36
N HIS A 65 -16.35 8.73 -6.68
CA HIS A 65 -15.81 8.71 -8.04
C HIS A 65 -15.65 7.29 -8.57
N CYS A 66 -15.05 6.39 -7.78
CA CYS A 66 -14.89 4.99 -8.18
C CYS A 66 -16.25 4.32 -8.40
N ILE A 67 -17.24 4.55 -7.53
CA ILE A 67 -18.61 4.04 -7.70
C ILE A 67 -19.22 4.53 -9.03
N ALA A 68 -19.10 5.81 -9.35
CA ALA A 68 -19.59 6.37 -10.61
C ALA A 68 -18.86 5.76 -11.82
N GLN A 69 -17.55 5.53 -11.70
CA GLN A 69 -16.74 4.99 -12.79
C GLN A 69 -17.06 3.53 -13.11
N LEU A 70 -17.57 2.73 -12.16
CA LEU A 70 -18.01 1.35 -12.43
C LEU A 70 -19.16 1.28 -13.46
N GLU A 71 -20.04 2.29 -13.48
CA GLU A 71 -21.09 2.42 -14.49
C GLU A 71 -20.52 2.87 -15.84
N THR A 72 -19.79 3.99 -15.86
CA THR A 72 -19.32 4.63 -17.09
C THR A 72 -18.30 3.77 -17.84
N SER A 73 -17.40 3.09 -17.13
CA SER A 73 -16.41 2.16 -17.69
C SER A 73 -17.05 0.87 -18.23
N GLY A 74 -18.23 0.51 -17.75
CA GLY A 74 -18.99 -0.67 -18.18
C GLY A 74 -18.77 -1.92 -17.36
N VAL A 75 -18.08 -1.84 -16.23
CA VAL A 75 -17.92 -2.97 -15.31
C VAL A 75 -19.28 -3.53 -14.91
N LEU A 76 -20.24 -2.67 -14.51
CA LEU A 76 -21.58 -3.12 -14.11
C LEU A 76 -22.41 -3.66 -15.27
N ASP A 77 -22.22 -3.12 -16.49
CA ASP A 77 -22.82 -3.66 -17.70
C ASP A 77 -22.37 -5.09 -18.00
N ASN A 78 -21.11 -5.45 -17.68
CA ASN A 78 -20.61 -6.81 -17.88
C ASN A 78 -21.40 -7.84 -17.07
N PHE A 79 -21.78 -7.50 -15.82
CA PHE A 79 -22.66 -8.35 -15.00
C PHE A 79 -24.10 -8.37 -15.53
N ARG A 80 -24.67 -7.18 -15.84
CA ARG A 80 -26.05 -7.06 -16.38
C ARG A 80 -26.22 -7.80 -17.70
N ARG A 81 -25.17 -7.88 -18.53
CA ARG A 81 -25.16 -8.64 -19.79
C ARG A 81 -25.42 -10.13 -19.57
N LEU A 82 -24.87 -10.74 -18.52
CA LEU A 82 -25.13 -12.15 -18.19
C LEU A 82 -26.61 -12.42 -17.90
N LEU A 83 -27.32 -11.40 -17.44
CA LEU A 83 -28.75 -11.46 -17.10
C LEU A 83 -29.67 -11.06 -18.27
N GLY A 84 -29.11 -10.61 -19.40
CA GLY A 84 -29.87 -10.00 -20.50
C GLY A 84 -30.41 -8.60 -20.17
N GLU A 85 -29.91 -7.96 -19.12
CA GLU A 85 -30.32 -6.62 -18.67
C GLU A 85 -29.53 -5.49 -19.37
N SER A 86 -28.44 -5.83 -20.05
CA SER A 86 -27.68 -4.91 -20.90
C SER A 86 -27.34 -5.55 -22.24
N GLY A 87 -27.55 -4.79 -23.33
CA GLY A 87 -27.17 -5.19 -24.70
C GLY A 87 -25.76 -4.76 -25.11
N ALA A 88 -25.05 -4.02 -24.24
CA ALA A 88 -23.71 -3.52 -24.52
C ALA A 88 -22.70 -4.69 -24.72
N PRO A 89 -21.68 -4.53 -25.57
CA PRO A 89 -20.57 -5.49 -25.62
C PRO A 89 -19.79 -5.48 -24.30
N HIS A 90 -19.05 -6.55 -24.02
CA HIS A 90 -18.12 -6.58 -22.88
C HIS A 90 -17.11 -5.44 -22.98
N ARG A 91 -16.85 -4.73 -21.88
CA ARG A 91 -15.89 -3.62 -21.80
C ARG A 91 -14.83 -3.87 -20.72
N GLY A 92 -13.62 -3.37 -20.96
CA GLY A 92 -12.47 -3.56 -20.07
C GLY A 92 -11.72 -4.88 -20.29
N PHE A 93 -10.70 -5.10 -19.47
CA PHE A 93 -9.88 -6.32 -19.47
C PHE A 93 -10.66 -7.52 -18.91
N VAL A 94 -10.11 -8.72 -19.09
CA VAL A 94 -10.72 -9.96 -18.58
C VAL A 94 -10.97 -9.93 -17.07
N PHE A 95 -10.17 -9.18 -16.31
CA PHE A 95 -10.27 -9.01 -14.87
C PHE A 95 -11.06 -7.79 -14.40
N ALA A 96 -11.82 -7.13 -15.29
CA ALA A 96 -12.59 -5.91 -14.97
C ALA A 96 -13.57 -6.10 -13.79
N ASP A 97 -14.04 -7.33 -13.55
CA ASP A 97 -14.87 -7.67 -12.39
C ASP A 97 -14.20 -7.32 -11.05
N SER A 98 -12.86 -7.41 -10.98
CA SER A 98 -12.10 -7.07 -9.77
C SER A 98 -12.23 -5.61 -9.36
N ASP A 99 -12.54 -4.70 -10.29
CA ASP A 99 -12.73 -3.28 -9.99
C ASP A 99 -13.96 -3.10 -9.09
N LEU A 100 -15.06 -3.82 -9.36
CA LEU A 100 -16.25 -3.81 -8.50
C LEU A 100 -15.92 -4.30 -7.09
N TYR A 101 -15.21 -5.43 -6.98
CA TYR A 101 -14.90 -6.01 -5.67
C TYR A 101 -13.97 -5.11 -4.84
N LYS A 102 -12.95 -4.48 -5.45
CA LYS A 102 -12.09 -3.52 -4.75
C LYS A 102 -12.86 -2.27 -4.28
N VAL A 103 -13.84 -1.78 -5.05
CA VAL A 103 -14.70 -0.66 -4.61
C VAL A 103 -15.61 -1.10 -3.47
N ILE A 104 -16.18 -2.31 -3.52
CA ILE A 104 -16.95 -2.84 -2.38
C ILE A 104 -16.07 -2.95 -1.13
N GLU A 105 -14.83 -3.43 -1.28
CA GLU A 105 -13.87 -3.50 -0.17
C GLU A 105 -13.57 -2.10 0.40
N ALA A 106 -13.37 -1.09 -0.44
CA ALA A 106 -13.17 0.28 -0.01
C ALA A 106 -14.37 0.82 0.79
N VAL A 107 -15.58 0.58 0.30
CA VAL A 107 -16.83 0.93 0.99
C VAL A 107 -16.93 0.18 2.33
N ALA A 108 -16.59 -1.11 2.38
CA ALA A 108 -16.64 -1.90 3.59
C ALA A 108 -15.69 -1.39 4.68
N TRP A 109 -14.47 -1.03 4.31
CA TRP A 109 -13.51 -0.42 5.24
C TRP A 109 -13.95 0.97 5.69
N GLU A 110 -14.53 1.78 4.79
CA GLU A 110 -15.08 3.08 5.15
C GLU A 110 -16.25 2.96 6.15
N ILE A 111 -17.14 1.97 5.98
CA ILE A 111 -18.18 1.66 6.96
C ILE A 111 -17.55 1.31 8.32
N GLY A 112 -16.49 0.50 8.34
CA GLY A 112 -15.81 0.14 9.59
C GLY A 112 -15.11 1.31 10.25
N ARG A 113 -14.55 2.24 9.47
CA ARG A 113 -13.86 3.43 9.95
C ARG A 113 -14.81 4.47 10.53
N SER A 114 -15.84 4.86 9.76
CA SER A 114 -16.69 6.02 10.09
C SER A 114 -18.08 5.65 10.60
N GLY A 115 -18.49 4.38 10.49
CA GLY A 115 -19.86 3.95 10.79
C GLY A 115 -20.90 4.47 9.79
N THR A 116 -20.48 4.99 8.64
CA THR A 116 -21.39 5.50 7.62
C THR A 116 -22.31 4.41 7.08
N THR A 117 -23.56 4.77 6.77
CA THR A 117 -24.53 3.89 6.10
C THR A 117 -24.88 4.41 4.69
N ALA A 118 -24.12 5.39 4.19
CA ALA A 118 -24.43 6.08 2.93
C ALA A 118 -24.42 5.16 1.71
N HIS A 119 -23.73 4.03 1.80
CA HIS A 119 -23.52 3.09 0.68
C HIS A 119 -24.37 1.82 0.78
N ASP A 120 -25.19 1.65 1.82
CA ASP A 120 -25.96 0.41 2.07
C ASP A 120 -26.85 0.03 0.89
N ALA A 121 -27.58 1.01 0.33
CA ALA A 121 -28.47 0.77 -0.81
C ALA A 121 -27.70 0.35 -2.08
N TRP A 122 -26.51 0.94 -2.30
CA TRP A 122 -25.65 0.57 -3.42
C TRP A 122 -25.07 -0.83 -3.21
N LEU A 123 -24.62 -1.16 -1.99
CA LEU A 123 -24.17 -2.51 -1.63
C LEU A 123 -25.25 -3.57 -1.88
N ASP A 124 -26.48 -3.30 -1.44
CA ASP A 124 -27.63 -4.20 -1.65
C ASP A 124 -27.89 -4.44 -3.14
N GLU A 125 -27.80 -3.40 -3.97
CA GLU A 125 -27.92 -3.50 -5.42
C GLU A 125 -26.80 -4.34 -6.03
N MET A 126 -25.54 -4.08 -5.66
CA MET A 126 -24.37 -4.78 -6.19
C MET A 126 -24.37 -6.26 -5.78
N ILE A 127 -24.64 -6.56 -4.51
CA ILE A 127 -24.71 -7.94 -4.02
C ILE A 127 -25.86 -8.69 -4.70
N SER A 128 -27.01 -8.04 -4.91
CA SER A 128 -28.12 -8.62 -5.68
C SER A 128 -27.73 -8.88 -7.14
N LEU A 129 -27.00 -7.97 -7.80
CA LEU A 129 -26.51 -8.15 -9.16
C LEU A 129 -25.54 -9.34 -9.25
N ILE A 130 -24.55 -9.40 -8.36
CA ILE A 130 -23.57 -10.50 -8.23
C ILE A 130 -24.29 -11.83 -7.99
N SER A 131 -25.22 -11.87 -7.02
CA SER A 131 -25.97 -13.09 -6.69
C SER A 131 -26.78 -13.63 -7.86
N ARG A 132 -27.37 -12.76 -8.68
CA ARG A 132 -28.16 -13.17 -9.85
C ARG A 132 -27.28 -13.64 -11.01
N ALA A 133 -26.09 -13.05 -11.15
CA ALA A 133 -25.14 -13.37 -12.20
C ALA A 133 -24.33 -14.65 -11.93
N GLN A 134 -24.15 -15.02 -10.66
CA GLN A 134 -23.42 -16.23 -10.25
C GLN A 134 -24.13 -17.50 -10.75
N GLU A 135 -23.38 -18.41 -11.37
CA GLU A 135 -23.91 -19.71 -11.79
C GLU A 135 -24.28 -20.59 -10.59
N PRO A 136 -25.22 -21.55 -10.75
CA PRO A 136 -25.50 -22.54 -9.71
C PRO A 136 -24.29 -23.35 -9.24
N SER A 137 -23.22 -23.43 -10.05
CA SER A 137 -21.96 -24.08 -9.72
C SER A 137 -21.11 -23.33 -8.67
N GLY A 138 -21.44 -22.06 -8.42
CA GLY A 138 -20.64 -21.10 -7.66
C GLY A 138 -19.76 -20.21 -8.54
N TYR A 139 -19.60 -20.52 -9.83
CA TYR A 139 -18.74 -19.75 -10.73
C TYR A 139 -19.32 -18.37 -11.05
N LEU A 140 -18.47 -17.33 -11.00
CA LEU A 140 -18.79 -16.00 -11.55
C LEU A 140 -17.54 -15.34 -12.12
N HIS A 141 -17.57 -15.04 -13.42
CA HIS A 141 -16.56 -14.26 -14.13
C HIS A 141 -17.16 -13.78 -15.47
N THR A 142 -17.45 -12.49 -15.59
CA THR A 142 -18.31 -11.96 -16.66
C THR A 142 -17.73 -12.15 -18.05
N TRP A 143 -16.42 -11.99 -18.22
CA TRP A 143 -15.75 -12.20 -19.50
C TRP A 143 -15.84 -13.67 -19.96
N VAL A 144 -15.51 -14.62 -19.09
CA VAL A 144 -15.58 -16.05 -19.42
C VAL A 144 -17.04 -16.46 -19.66
N GLN A 145 -17.97 -16.14 -18.77
CA GLN A 145 -19.37 -16.54 -18.94
C GLN A 145 -20.03 -15.93 -20.18
N GLY A 146 -19.76 -14.65 -20.45
CA GLY A 146 -20.48 -13.87 -21.44
C GLY A 146 -19.81 -13.78 -22.81
N VAL A 147 -18.51 -14.08 -22.90
CA VAL A 147 -17.70 -13.93 -24.12
C VAL A 147 -17.03 -15.23 -24.53
N HIS A 148 -16.35 -15.91 -23.60
CA HIS A 148 -15.54 -17.11 -23.87
C HIS A 148 -15.82 -18.26 -22.89
N PRO A 149 -17.03 -18.84 -22.88
CA PRO A 149 -17.40 -19.87 -21.90
C PRO A 149 -16.57 -21.15 -22.02
N GLU A 150 -15.98 -21.41 -23.20
CA GLU A 150 -15.04 -22.49 -23.45
C GLU A 150 -13.73 -22.34 -22.68
N LYS A 151 -13.40 -21.14 -22.19
CA LYS A 151 -12.14 -20.84 -21.51
C LYS A 151 -12.17 -21.03 -19.99
N LYS A 152 -13.30 -21.44 -19.43
CA LYS A 152 -13.47 -21.67 -17.99
C LYS A 152 -12.40 -22.61 -17.46
N PHE A 153 -11.52 -22.08 -16.61
CA PHE A 153 -10.35 -22.73 -16.03
C PHE A 153 -9.36 -23.37 -17.03
N SER A 154 -9.39 -22.98 -18.32
CA SER A 154 -8.49 -23.55 -19.32
C SER A 154 -7.20 -22.76 -19.50
N GLU A 155 -7.21 -21.47 -19.12
CA GLU A 155 -6.12 -20.53 -19.34
C GLU A 155 -5.80 -19.75 -18.05
N LEU A 156 -5.62 -20.46 -16.93
CA LEU A 156 -5.40 -19.86 -15.58
C LEU A 156 -4.28 -18.81 -15.51
N HIS A 157 -3.29 -18.90 -16.40
CA HIS A 157 -2.22 -17.93 -16.57
C HIS A 157 -2.70 -16.53 -17.03
N TRP A 158 -3.83 -16.42 -17.73
CA TRP A 158 -4.31 -15.16 -18.33
C TRP A 158 -5.72 -14.76 -17.96
N THR A 159 -6.62 -15.70 -17.67
CA THR A 159 -8.05 -15.38 -17.49
C THR A 159 -8.34 -14.64 -16.19
N HIS A 160 -7.43 -14.66 -15.21
CA HIS A 160 -7.57 -14.01 -13.90
C HIS A 160 -8.75 -14.51 -13.05
N GLU A 161 -9.29 -15.71 -13.34
CA GLU A 161 -10.45 -16.26 -12.62
C GLU A 161 -10.25 -16.32 -11.09
N MET A 162 -9.10 -16.84 -10.65
CA MET A 162 -8.75 -16.91 -9.24
C MET A 162 -8.34 -15.56 -8.65
N TYR A 163 -7.79 -14.63 -9.45
CA TYR A 163 -7.46 -13.27 -9.01
C TYR A 163 -8.72 -12.46 -8.70
N VAL A 164 -9.71 -12.53 -9.60
CA VAL A 164 -11.03 -11.92 -9.39
C VAL A 164 -11.71 -12.50 -8.15
N LEU A 165 -11.63 -13.82 -7.96
CA LEU A 165 -12.13 -14.48 -6.75
C LEU A 165 -11.40 -14.01 -5.48
N GLY A 166 -10.09 -13.84 -5.50
CA GLY A 166 -9.34 -13.35 -4.34
C GLY A 166 -9.79 -11.95 -3.91
N HIS A 167 -9.95 -11.01 -4.85
CA HIS A 167 -10.50 -9.69 -4.53
C HIS A 167 -11.97 -9.74 -4.08
N TRP A 168 -12.79 -10.64 -4.64
CA TRP A 168 -14.15 -10.85 -4.15
C TRP A 168 -14.16 -11.35 -2.70
N LEU A 169 -13.29 -12.30 -2.35
CA LEU A 169 -13.13 -12.77 -0.98
C LEU A 169 -12.72 -11.65 -0.04
N GLN A 170 -11.71 -10.83 -0.40
CA GLN A 170 -11.30 -9.70 0.43
C GLN A 170 -12.44 -8.71 0.67
N ALA A 171 -13.24 -8.39 -0.35
CA ALA A 171 -14.42 -7.54 -0.21
C ALA A 171 -15.48 -8.14 0.74
N GLY A 172 -15.76 -9.44 0.60
CA GLY A 172 -16.70 -10.15 1.48
C GLY A 172 -16.21 -10.24 2.93
N ILE A 173 -14.91 -10.47 3.13
CA ILE A 173 -14.27 -10.51 4.45
C ILE A 173 -14.31 -9.13 5.10
N ALA A 174 -14.02 -8.06 4.36
CA ALA A 174 -14.12 -6.70 4.85
C ALA A 174 -15.54 -6.40 5.34
N LEU A 175 -16.58 -6.69 4.54
CA LEU A 175 -18.00 -6.49 4.95
C LEU A 175 -18.39 -7.31 6.19
N ALA A 176 -17.90 -8.55 6.28
CA ALA A 176 -18.15 -9.40 7.44
C ALA A 176 -17.50 -8.82 8.70
N ARG A 177 -16.27 -8.31 8.59
CA ARG A 177 -15.52 -7.72 9.70
C ARG A 177 -16.05 -6.37 10.15
N THR A 178 -16.53 -5.54 9.22
CA THR A 178 -16.92 -4.15 9.50
C THR A 178 -18.41 -3.94 9.71
N ALA A 179 -19.25 -4.68 8.98
CA ALA A 179 -20.71 -4.52 9.01
C ALA A 179 -21.45 -5.78 9.50
N GLY A 180 -20.73 -6.87 9.80
CA GLY A 180 -21.33 -8.16 10.13
C GLY A 180 -22.12 -8.80 8.97
N ARG A 181 -21.94 -8.30 7.74
CA ARG A 181 -22.65 -8.77 6.55
C ARG A 181 -21.87 -9.89 5.87
N THR A 182 -22.47 -11.07 5.76
CA THR A 182 -21.85 -12.24 5.13
C THR A 182 -22.42 -12.55 3.75
N ASP A 183 -23.46 -11.86 3.30
CA ASP A 183 -24.19 -12.17 2.08
C ASP A 183 -23.32 -12.11 0.81
N LEU A 184 -22.35 -11.20 0.74
CA LEU A 184 -21.34 -11.21 -0.33
C LEU A 184 -20.33 -12.35 -0.17
N LEU A 185 -19.89 -12.62 1.06
CA LEU A 185 -18.91 -13.65 1.39
C LEU A 185 -19.45 -15.05 1.10
N ASP A 186 -20.71 -15.32 1.45
CA ASP A 186 -21.40 -16.58 1.21
C ASP A 186 -21.43 -16.93 -0.29
N LEU A 187 -21.55 -15.92 -1.17
CA LEU A 187 -21.47 -16.11 -2.61
C LEU A 187 -20.03 -16.41 -3.05
N ALA A 188 -19.03 -15.67 -2.55
CA ALA A 188 -17.62 -15.90 -2.87
C ALA A 188 -17.17 -17.32 -2.45
N VAL A 189 -17.60 -17.80 -1.28
CA VAL A 189 -17.27 -19.14 -0.78
C VAL A 189 -17.78 -20.24 -1.71
N ARG A 190 -18.92 -20.06 -2.39
CA ARG A 190 -19.38 -21.04 -3.40
C ARG A 190 -18.40 -21.18 -4.56
N PHE A 191 -17.73 -20.10 -4.93
CA PHE A 191 -16.68 -20.13 -5.95
C PHE A 191 -15.39 -20.74 -5.39
N VAL A 192 -15.04 -20.47 -4.13
CA VAL A 192 -13.95 -21.18 -3.43
C VAL A 192 -14.20 -22.69 -3.41
N ASP A 193 -15.40 -23.14 -3.07
CA ASP A 193 -15.73 -24.57 -3.05
C ASP A 193 -15.58 -25.20 -4.44
N LEU A 194 -15.86 -24.44 -5.51
CA LEU A 194 -15.63 -24.89 -6.88
C LEU A 194 -14.13 -25.01 -7.20
N VAL A 195 -13.33 -24.03 -6.80
CA VAL A 195 -11.87 -24.06 -6.95
C VAL A 195 -11.28 -25.22 -6.14
N GLU A 196 -11.68 -25.40 -4.88
CA GLU A 196 -11.22 -26.49 -4.01
C GLU A 196 -11.56 -27.88 -4.61
N ARG A 197 -12.78 -28.06 -5.12
CA ARG A 197 -13.17 -29.32 -5.77
C ARG A 197 -12.34 -29.66 -7.00
N ARG A 198 -11.84 -28.65 -7.72
CA ARG A 198 -11.12 -28.82 -8.99
C ARG A 198 -9.60 -28.85 -8.83
N PHE A 199 -9.06 -27.99 -7.97
CA PHE A 199 -7.62 -27.70 -7.83
C PHE A 199 -7.09 -27.89 -6.40
N GLY A 200 -7.91 -28.38 -5.47
CA GLY A 200 -7.45 -28.68 -4.11
C GLY A 200 -6.53 -29.90 -4.04
N PRO A 201 -6.02 -30.24 -2.83
CA PRO A 201 -5.14 -31.38 -2.63
C PRO A 201 -5.67 -32.69 -3.22
N GLY A 202 -4.86 -33.37 -4.05
CA GLY A 202 -5.23 -34.61 -4.73
C GLY A 202 -6.17 -34.45 -5.92
N ARG A 203 -6.34 -33.22 -6.44
CA ARG A 203 -7.12 -32.89 -7.63
C ARG A 203 -6.21 -32.51 -8.80
N GLU A 204 -6.74 -31.77 -9.78
CA GLU A 204 -5.97 -31.30 -10.94
C GLU A 204 -4.98 -30.21 -10.51
N ASP A 205 -3.84 -30.11 -11.21
CA ASP A 205 -2.90 -29.02 -10.98
C ASP A 205 -3.47 -27.70 -11.48
N GLY A 206 -3.28 -26.64 -10.71
CA GLY A 206 -3.80 -25.32 -11.06
C GLY A 206 -3.48 -24.27 -10.00
N ILE A 207 -2.86 -23.18 -10.44
CA ILE A 207 -2.51 -22.01 -9.63
C ILE A 207 -2.99 -20.75 -10.33
N PRO A 208 -3.19 -19.63 -9.61
CA PRO A 208 -3.53 -18.37 -10.27
C PRO A 208 -2.35 -17.85 -11.08
N GLY A 209 -2.61 -17.40 -12.31
CA GLY A 209 -1.63 -16.62 -13.08
C GLY A 209 -1.29 -15.28 -12.41
N HIS A 210 -2.20 -14.71 -11.63
CA HIS A 210 -1.97 -13.49 -10.85
C HIS A 210 -2.30 -13.79 -9.38
N PRO A 211 -1.28 -13.96 -8.51
CA PRO A 211 -1.45 -14.21 -7.08
C PRO A 211 -2.31 -13.15 -6.39
N GLU A 212 -3.21 -13.58 -5.50
CA GLU A 212 -4.13 -12.75 -4.71
C GLU A 212 -5.04 -13.67 -3.87
N ILE A 213 -5.50 -14.78 -4.45
CA ILE A 213 -6.36 -15.75 -3.78
C ILE A 213 -5.66 -16.40 -2.57
N GLU A 214 -4.33 -16.54 -2.61
CA GLU A 214 -3.55 -17.14 -1.54
C GLU A 214 -3.73 -16.35 -0.23
N THR A 215 -3.53 -15.02 -0.25
CA THR A 215 -3.77 -14.17 0.93
C THR A 215 -5.25 -14.14 1.31
N ALA A 216 -6.16 -14.08 0.33
CA ALA A 216 -7.59 -14.02 0.59
C ALA A 216 -8.13 -15.29 1.27
N LEU A 217 -7.59 -16.47 0.93
CA LEU A 217 -7.93 -17.74 1.58
C LEU A 217 -7.41 -17.82 3.02
N VAL A 218 -6.22 -17.28 3.31
CA VAL A 218 -5.74 -17.20 4.70
C VAL A 218 -6.60 -16.23 5.51
N GLU A 219 -7.00 -15.09 4.94
CA GLU A 219 -7.93 -14.16 5.58
C GLU A 219 -9.32 -14.79 5.82
N LEU A 220 -9.78 -15.63 4.90
CA LEU A 220 -11.00 -16.42 5.06
C LEU A 220 -10.87 -17.43 6.21
N TYR A 221 -9.75 -18.15 6.29
CA TYR A 221 -9.42 -19.00 7.44
C TYR A 221 -9.40 -18.21 8.75
N ARG A 222 -8.82 -17.00 8.76
CA ARG A 222 -8.76 -16.14 9.95
C ARG A 222 -10.15 -15.72 10.42
N LEU A 223 -11.07 -15.46 9.48
CA LEU A 223 -12.44 -15.06 9.77
C LEU A 223 -13.33 -16.24 10.21
N MET A 224 -13.27 -17.37 9.51
CA MET A 224 -14.19 -18.50 9.68
C MET A 224 -13.65 -19.58 10.64
N GLY A 225 -12.33 -19.69 10.77
CA GLY A 225 -11.65 -20.74 11.50
C GLY A 225 -11.65 -22.12 10.83
N GLU A 226 -12.06 -22.21 9.56
CA GLU A 226 -12.09 -23.47 8.80
C GLU A 226 -10.72 -23.79 8.17
N GLU A 227 -10.03 -24.80 8.72
CA GLU A 227 -8.69 -25.25 8.30
C GLU A 227 -8.55 -25.56 6.80
N ARG A 228 -9.66 -25.93 6.12
CA ARG A 228 -9.64 -26.23 4.68
C ARG A 228 -9.19 -25.04 3.82
N HIS A 229 -9.49 -23.81 4.25
CA HIS A 229 -9.11 -22.61 3.52
C HIS A 229 -7.61 -22.36 3.62
N LEU A 230 -7.03 -22.55 4.81
CA LEU A 230 -5.58 -22.50 5.02
C LEU A 230 -4.87 -23.61 4.23
N ALA A 231 -5.41 -24.83 4.24
CA ALA A 231 -4.87 -25.95 3.48
C ALA A 231 -4.90 -25.71 1.95
N LEU A 232 -5.96 -25.08 1.43
CA LEU A 232 -6.05 -24.70 0.02
C LEU A 232 -5.03 -23.61 -0.32
N ALA A 233 -4.87 -22.58 0.51
CA ALA A 233 -3.86 -21.53 0.33
C ALA A 233 -2.44 -22.14 0.28
N GLN A 234 -2.12 -23.00 1.25
CA GLN A 234 -0.84 -23.72 1.30
C GLN A 234 -0.63 -24.56 0.05
N HIS A 235 -1.67 -25.26 -0.41
CA HIS A 235 -1.59 -26.09 -1.61
C HIS A 235 -1.23 -25.29 -2.87
N LEU A 236 -1.87 -24.13 -3.07
CA LEU A 236 -1.58 -23.26 -4.23
C LEU A 236 -0.14 -22.73 -4.18
N VAL A 237 0.34 -22.35 -3.00
CA VAL A 237 1.74 -21.93 -2.79
C VAL A 237 2.73 -23.07 -3.04
N ASP A 238 2.41 -24.29 -2.60
CA ASP A 238 3.26 -25.47 -2.79
C ASP A 238 3.34 -25.94 -4.25
N GLN A 239 2.27 -25.70 -5.03
CA GLN A 239 2.24 -26.00 -6.46
C GLN A 239 3.05 -24.99 -7.28
N ARG A 240 3.11 -23.72 -6.86
CA ARG A 240 3.82 -22.68 -7.59
C ARG A 240 5.33 -22.94 -7.62
N GLY A 241 5.93 -22.68 -8.77
CA GLY A 241 7.35 -22.90 -9.03
C GLY A 241 7.67 -24.22 -9.72
N ARG A 242 6.65 -24.86 -10.32
CA ARG A 242 6.76 -26.16 -10.99
C ARG A 242 6.56 -26.05 -12.50
N ASP A 243 6.56 -24.82 -13.04
CA ASP A 243 6.38 -24.51 -14.46
C ASP A 243 5.08 -25.12 -15.03
N ILE A 244 3.99 -25.06 -14.25
CA ILE A 244 2.67 -25.59 -14.63
C ILE A 244 1.83 -24.56 -15.39
N LEU A 245 2.19 -23.27 -15.30
CA LEU A 245 1.60 -22.22 -16.11
C LEU A 245 2.31 -22.11 -17.46
N PRO A 246 1.56 -21.99 -18.58
CA PRO A 246 2.17 -21.70 -19.87
C PRO A 246 2.94 -20.38 -19.82
N GLY A 247 4.26 -20.40 -20.00
CA GLY A 247 5.12 -19.21 -19.91
C GLY A 247 4.79 -18.10 -20.93
N GLY A 248 4.10 -18.41 -22.03
CA GLY A 248 3.71 -17.43 -23.05
C GLY A 248 4.89 -16.59 -23.57
N GLY A 249 4.63 -15.34 -23.96
CA GLY A 249 5.66 -14.40 -24.45
C GLY A 249 6.54 -13.78 -23.36
N PHE A 250 6.19 -13.91 -22.08
CA PHE A 250 6.85 -13.27 -20.95
C PHE A 250 7.69 -14.23 -20.09
N GLY A 251 7.50 -15.54 -20.26
CA GLY A 251 8.21 -16.60 -19.51
C GLY A 251 7.64 -16.83 -18.11
N SER A 252 8.05 -17.94 -17.46
CA SER A 252 7.56 -18.35 -16.14
C SER A 252 7.96 -17.41 -14.99
N HIS A 253 9.01 -16.60 -15.16
CA HIS A 253 9.38 -15.56 -14.20
C HIS A 253 8.27 -14.51 -14.02
N TYR A 254 7.54 -14.16 -15.09
CA TYR A 254 6.44 -13.18 -15.03
C TYR A 254 5.36 -13.57 -14.03
N PHE A 255 5.11 -14.88 -13.90
CA PHE A 255 4.12 -15.48 -13.01
C PHE A 255 4.71 -16.03 -11.70
N GLN A 256 6.01 -15.84 -11.46
CA GLN A 256 6.72 -16.42 -10.31
C GLN A 256 6.57 -17.95 -10.23
N ASP A 257 6.45 -18.63 -11.39
CA ASP A 257 6.26 -20.09 -11.49
C ASP A 257 7.53 -20.83 -11.95
N HIS A 258 8.67 -20.13 -11.94
CA HIS A 258 9.97 -20.61 -12.42
C HIS A 258 10.75 -21.43 -11.39
N LEU A 259 10.51 -21.21 -10.09
CA LEU A 259 11.17 -21.88 -8.97
C LEU A 259 10.20 -22.07 -7.81
N PRO A 260 10.28 -23.17 -7.05
CA PRO A 260 9.46 -23.36 -5.85
C PRO A 260 9.55 -22.16 -4.93
N VAL A 261 8.43 -21.76 -4.32
CA VAL A 261 8.35 -20.56 -3.48
C VAL A 261 9.42 -20.55 -2.37
N ARG A 262 9.70 -21.71 -1.78
CA ARG A 262 10.72 -21.89 -0.71
C ARG A 262 12.16 -21.74 -1.19
N GLU A 263 12.40 -21.74 -2.50
CA GLU A 263 13.73 -21.65 -3.11
C GLU A 263 13.91 -20.32 -3.89
N ALA A 264 12.84 -19.59 -4.15
CA ALA A 264 12.82 -18.42 -5.01
C ALA A 264 13.34 -17.15 -4.29
N GLN A 265 14.64 -17.03 -4.08
CA GLN A 265 15.25 -15.92 -3.33
C GLN A 265 15.32 -14.57 -4.10
N ASP A 266 15.07 -14.55 -5.43
CA ASP A 266 15.15 -13.33 -6.25
C ASP A 266 13.76 -12.84 -6.67
N PRO A 267 13.26 -11.72 -6.11
CA PRO A 267 12.00 -11.13 -6.54
C PRO A 267 12.09 -10.65 -7.99
N THR A 268 11.18 -11.18 -8.82
CA THR A 268 11.27 -11.10 -10.29
C THR A 268 9.89 -11.06 -10.95
N GLY A 269 9.87 -10.87 -12.26
CA GLY A 269 8.64 -10.79 -13.03
C GLY A 269 7.80 -9.59 -12.65
N HIS A 270 6.49 -9.69 -12.90
CA HIS A 270 5.54 -8.61 -12.62
C HIS A 270 5.54 -8.23 -11.14
N ALA A 271 5.72 -6.95 -10.83
CA ALA A 271 5.93 -6.47 -9.46
C ALA A 271 4.73 -6.77 -8.55
N VAL A 272 3.50 -6.42 -8.95
CA VAL A 272 2.28 -6.70 -8.15
C VAL A 272 2.11 -8.19 -7.88
N ARG A 273 2.25 -9.05 -8.90
CA ARG A 273 2.12 -10.52 -8.73
C ARG A 273 3.09 -11.05 -7.69
N GLN A 274 4.36 -10.66 -7.78
CA GLN A 274 5.39 -11.05 -6.83
C GLN A 274 5.04 -10.58 -5.42
N LEU A 275 4.68 -9.30 -5.25
CA LEU A 275 4.40 -8.70 -3.94
C LEU A 275 3.11 -9.24 -3.29
N TYR A 276 2.05 -9.50 -4.07
CA TYR A 276 0.84 -10.18 -3.55
C TYR A 276 1.10 -11.65 -3.20
N LEU A 277 1.91 -12.36 -3.99
CA LEU A 277 2.37 -13.69 -3.60
C LEU A 277 3.12 -13.63 -2.27
N ASN A 278 4.03 -12.67 -2.13
CA ASN A 278 4.76 -12.45 -0.89
C ASN A 278 3.82 -12.19 0.29
N ALA A 279 2.80 -11.34 0.14
CA ALA A 279 1.80 -11.14 1.19
C ALA A 279 1.10 -12.46 1.59
N GLY A 280 0.67 -13.27 0.62
CA GLY A 280 0.04 -14.58 0.88
C GLY A 280 0.98 -15.61 1.53
N VAL A 281 2.26 -15.60 1.16
CA VAL A 281 3.28 -16.49 1.76
C VAL A 281 3.61 -16.07 3.19
N THR A 282 3.73 -14.77 3.47
CA THR A 282 3.88 -14.27 4.84
C THR A 282 2.65 -14.58 5.68
N ASP A 283 1.45 -14.51 5.09
CA ASP A 283 0.21 -14.93 5.76
C ASP A 283 0.24 -16.41 6.17
N LEU A 284 0.68 -17.30 5.28
CA LEU A 284 0.87 -18.72 5.62
C LEU A 284 1.88 -18.88 6.75
N PHE A 285 3.05 -18.23 6.65
CA PHE A 285 4.02 -18.27 7.74
C PHE A 285 3.38 -17.83 9.05
N LEU A 286 2.68 -16.69 9.08
CA LEU A 286 2.02 -16.14 10.26
C LEU A 286 1.15 -17.17 10.98
N GLU A 287 0.45 -18.05 10.24
CA GLU A 287 -0.38 -19.11 10.81
C GLU A 287 0.35 -20.43 11.09
N THR A 288 1.30 -20.85 10.25
CA THR A 288 1.92 -22.18 10.33
C THR A 288 3.23 -22.21 11.12
N GLY A 289 3.93 -21.08 11.18
CA GLY A 289 5.27 -20.98 11.75
C GLY A 289 6.35 -21.70 10.93
N GLU A 290 6.09 -22.01 9.65
CA GLU A 290 7.04 -22.74 8.81
C GLU A 290 8.34 -21.96 8.57
N GLU A 291 9.46 -22.50 9.03
CA GLU A 291 10.79 -21.87 8.98
C GLU A 291 11.27 -21.57 7.54
N ALA A 292 11.04 -22.49 6.60
CA ALA A 292 11.42 -22.28 5.20
C ALA A 292 10.69 -21.09 4.54
N LEU A 293 9.47 -20.78 4.99
CA LEU A 293 8.74 -19.59 4.53
C LEU A 293 9.31 -18.33 5.17
N ASP A 294 9.65 -18.35 6.47
CA ASP A 294 10.28 -17.20 7.13
C ASP A 294 11.62 -16.83 6.47
N GLU A 295 12.49 -17.83 6.22
CA GLU A 295 13.80 -17.64 5.60
C GLU A 295 13.67 -16.97 4.23
N VAL A 296 12.86 -17.54 3.32
CA VAL A 296 12.75 -17.02 1.96
C VAL A 296 12.09 -15.65 1.93
N MET A 297 11.10 -15.40 2.79
CA MET A 297 10.40 -14.11 2.85
C MET A 297 11.30 -12.99 3.37
N ARG A 298 12.13 -13.25 4.39
CA ARG A 298 13.12 -12.27 4.88
C ARG A 298 14.17 -11.95 3.83
N GLU A 299 14.65 -12.95 3.10
CA GLU A 299 15.64 -12.75 2.05
C GLU A 299 15.08 -11.94 0.87
N GLN A 300 13.87 -12.29 0.41
CA GLN A 300 13.20 -11.54 -0.64
C GLN A 300 12.92 -10.10 -0.20
N TRP A 301 12.44 -9.89 1.03
CA TRP A 301 12.17 -8.56 1.58
C TRP A 301 13.45 -7.72 1.62
N ASP A 302 14.53 -8.24 2.18
CA ASP A 302 15.81 -7.53 2.24
C ASP A 302 16.32 -7.18 0.84
N ARG A 303 16.23 -8.10 -0.12
CA ARG A 303 16.72 -7.88 -1.49
C ARG A 303 15.91 -6.83 -2.24
N VAL A 304 14.58 -6.85 -2.14
CA VAL A 304 13.71 -5.84 -2.78
C VAL A 304 14.01 -4.45 -2.23
N HIS A 305 14.05 -4.31 -0.92
CA HIS A 305 14.18 -3.00 -0.26
C HIS A 305 15.60 -2.43 -0.31
N THR A 306 16.63 -3.27 -0.45
CA THR A 306 18.02 -2.81 -0.54
C THR A 306 18.53 -2.66 -1.97
N ARG A 307 17.89 -3.30 -2.97
CA ARG A 307 18.43 -3.35 -4.35
C ARG A 307 17.42 -3.03 -5.46
N LYS A 308 16.11 -3.11 -5.22
CA LYS A 308 15.08 -3.01 -6.28
C LYS A 308 13.96 -2.00 -5.99
N MET A 309 14.06 -1.24 -4.91
CA MET A 309 13.11 -0.20 -4.53
C MET A 309 13.61 1.19 -4.94
N TYR A 310 12.73 2.02 -5.50
CA TYR A 310 13.03 3.42 -5.77
C TYR A 310 13.07 4.25 -4.47
N LEU A 311 13.74 5.41 -4.49
CA LEU A 311 13.80 6.30 -3.32
C LEU A 311 12.40 6.75 -2.84
N SER A 312 11.42 6.80 -3.75
CA SER A 312 10.02 7.11 -3.43
C SER A 312 9.25 5.99 -2.73
N GLY A 313 9.85 4.80 -2.56
CA GLY A 313 9.16 3.59 -2.09
C GLY A 313 8.46 2.80 -3.21
N ALA A 314 8.51 3.23 -4.46
CA ALA A 314 7.86 2.53 -5.55
C ALA A 314 8.66 1.33 -6.09
N PHE A 315 7.98 0.42 -6.79
CA PHE A 315 8.56 -0.81 -7.37
C PHE A 315 8.21 -1.00 -8.85
N GLY A 316 9.02 -1.81 -9.53
CA GLY A 316 8.91 -2.10 -10.96
C GLY A 316 9.71 -1.10 -11.79
N SER A 317 10.86 -1.53 -12.30
CA SER A 317 11.76 -0.67 -13.07
C SER A 317 11.65 -0.83 -14.58
N ARG A 318 10.80 -1.75 -15.05
CA ARG A 318 10.60 -2.03 -16.47
C ARG A 318 9.12 -1.86 -16.85
N HIS A 319 8.86 -1.02 -17.85
CA HIS A 319 7.54 -0.93 -18.48
C HIS A 319 7.14 -2.24 -19.15
N ARG A 320 8.12 -2.95 -19.72
CA ARG A 320 7.88 -4.29 -20.24
C ARG A 320 7.48 -5.19 -19.06
N ASP A 321 6.26 -5.70 -19.14
CA ASP A 321 5.70 -6.71 -18.25
C ASP A 321 5.52 -6.21 -16.79
N GLU A 322 5.56 -4.88 -16.59
CA GLU A 322 5.32 -4.20 -15.30
C GLU A 322 6.20 -4.78 -14.18
N SER A 323 7.48 -4.99 -14.50
CA SER A 323 8.31 -5.98 -13.82
C SER A 323 9.45 -5.40 -13.00
N PHE A 324 9.91 -6.19 -12.02
CA PHE A 324 11.20 -5.99 -11.39
C PHE A 324 12.33 -6.09 -12.42
N GLY A 325 13.27 -5.14 -12.34
CA GLY A 325 14.55 -5.25 -13.01
C GLY A 325 15.55 -6.10 -12.22
N ASN A 326 16.79 -6.07 -12.69
CA ASN A 326 17.93 -6.64 -11.98
C ASN A 326 18.25 -5.82 -10.72
N ASP A 327 19.05 -6.40 -9.80
CA ASP A 327 19.56 -5.66 -8.64
C ASP A 327 20.23 -4.34 -9.08
N HIS A 328 19.78 -3.22 -8.51
CA HIS A 328 20.21 -1.84 -8.77
C HIS A 328 19.80 -1.27 -10.14
N GLU A 329 18.97 -1.96 -10.91
CA GLU A 329 18.35 -1.43 -12.14
C GLU A 329 17.17 -0.52 -11.78
N LEU A 330 17.45 0.76 -11.54
CA LEU A 330 16.47 1.77 -11.13
C LEU A 330 16.58 3.05 -11.98
N PRO A 331 16.19 3.01 -13.28
CA PRO A 331 16.12 4.21 -14.12
C PRO A 331 15.03 5.16 -13.62
N SER A 332 15.32 6.45 -13.49
CA SER A 332 14.38 7.44 -12.95
C SER A 332 13.29 7.86 -13.95
N ASP A 333 13.64 7.99 -15.23
CA ASP A 333 12.77 8.49 -16.31
C ASP A 333 11.93 7.39 -16.98
N ARG A 334 12.42 6.16 -16.93
CA ARG A 334 11.75 4.93 -17.41
C ARG A 334 11.23 4.05 -16.27
N ALA A 335 11.13 4.58 -15.06
CA ALA A 335 10.54 3.86 -13.93
C ALA A 335 9.08 3.52 -14.24
N TYR A 336 8.72 2.24 -14.11
CA TYR A 336 7.31 1.87 -14.15
C TYR A 336 6.63 2.30 -12.85
N ALA A 337 7.22 1.94 -11.70
CA ALA A 337 6.85 2.48 -10.39
C ALA A 337 5.34 2.46 -10.16
N GLU A 338 4.72 1.28 -10.35
CA GLU A 338 3.27 1.14 -10.34
C GLU A 338 2.70 1.44 -8.96
N THR A 339 1.59 2.19 -8.91
CA THR A 339 0.87 2.45 -7.66
C THR A 339 0.42 1.16 -6.97
N CYS A 340 -0.13 0.20 -7.71
CA CYS A 340 -0.53 -1.11 -7.14
C CYS A 340 0.66 -1.89 -6.58
N ALA A 341 1.86 -1.77 -7.15
CA ALA A 341 3.03 -2.46 -6.61
C ALA A 341 3.41 -1.87 -5.25
N THR A 342 3.33 -0.55 -5.11
CA THR A 342 3.55 0.13 -3.82
C THR A 342 2.49 -0.28 -2.79
N ILE A 343 1.22 -0.41 -3.20
CA ILE A 343 0.15 -0.91 -2.31
C ILE A 343 0.39 -2.37 -1.90
N ALA A 344 0.84 -3.21 -2.84
CA ALA A 344 1.14 -4.61 -2.58
C ALA A 344 2.29 -4.77 -1.58
N ASP A 345 3.34 -3.95 -1.69
CA ASP A 345 4.42 -3.95 -0.71
C ASP A 345 3.95 -3.43 0.65
N LEU A 346 3.18 -2.33 0.73
CA LEU A 346 2.60 -1.87 2.00
C LEU A 346 1.89 -3.01 2.74
N GLN A 347 1.08 -3.79 2.01
CA GLN A 347 0.37 -4.96 2.56
C GLN A 347 1.32 -6.09 2.98
N TRP A 348 2.38 -6.35 2.21
CA TRP A 348 3.38 -7.36 2.53
C TRP A 348 4.26 -6.94 3.72
N THR A 349 4.81 -5.73 3.69
CA THR A 349 5.64 -5.13 4.74
C THR A 349 4.87 -4.98 6.04
N TRP A 350 3.55 -4.71 6.02
CA TRP A 350 2.71 -4.80 7.21
C TRP A 350 2.76 -6.22 7.82
N ARG A 351 2.58 -7.26 7.01
CA ARG A 351 2.65 -8.65 7.49
C ARG A 351 4.04 -9.03 7.98
N MET A 352 5.11 -8.54 7.33
CA MET A 352 6.49 -8.73 7.80
C MET A 352 6.72 -8.07 9.17
N MET A 353 6.13 -6.90 9.40
CA MET A 353 6.15 -6.21 10.70
C MET A 353 5.35 -6.96 11.76
N LEU A 354 4.20 -7.55 11.43
CA LEU A 354 3.48 -8.45 12.35
C LEU A 354 4.27 -9.71 12.68
N ALA A 355 5.09 -10.17 11.74
CA ALA A 355 5.83 -11.42 11.84
C ALA A 355 7.14 -11.31 12.62
N GLY A 356 7.74 -10.13 12.76
CA GLY A 356 8.99 -9.94 13.50
C GLY A 356 9.39 -8.49 13.72
N ASP A 357 10.52 -8.30 14.41
CA ASP A 357 10.91 -7.02 15.01
C ASP A 357 11.94 -6.21 14.19
N ASP A 358 12.03 -6.40 12.88
CA ASP A 358 12.89 -5.55 12.06
C ASP A 358 12.26 -4.15 11.95
N PRO A 359 12.88 -3.10 12.54
CA PRO A 359 12.27 -1.77 12.57
C PRO A 359 12.22 -1.12 11.18
N ARG A 360 13.00 -1.62 10.20
CA ARG A 360 13.00 -1.13 8.82
C ARG A 360 11.62 -1.24 8.17
N HIS A 361 10.77 -2.20 8.58
CA HIS A 361 9.41 -2.33 8.05
C HIS A 361 8.60 -1.03 8.24
N GLY A 362 8.69 -0.42 9.42
CA GLY A 362 7.98 0.83 9.72
C GLY A 362 8.48 2.01 8.87
N ASP A 363 9.78 2.05 8.58
CA ASP A 363 10.40 3.06 7.70
C ASP A 363 9.95 2.92 6.25
N ILE A 364 9.77 1.69 5.76
CA ILE A 364 9.29 1.44 4.40
C ILE A 364 7.83 1.87 4.26
N ILE A 365 6.95 1.46 5.17
CA ILE A 365 5.55 1.88 5.17
C ILE A 365 5.44 3.42 5.21
N GLU A 366 6.24 4.07 6.06
CA GLU A 366 6.31 5.54 6.13
C GLU A 366 6.73 6.16 4.78
N ARG A 367 7.77 5.60 4.15
CA ARG A 367 8.30 6.07 2.87
C ARG A 367 7.26 5.95 1.76
N GLU A 368 6.54 4.84 1.69
CA GLU A 368 5.53 4.61 0.66
C GLU A 368 4.33 5.56 0.81
N ILE A 369 3.79 5.66 2.02
CA ILE A 369 2.62 6.49 2.34
C ILE A 369 2.90 7.96 2.00
N HIS A 370 4.05 8.48 2.42
CA HIS A 370 4.36 9.91 2.27
C HIS A 370 4.97 10.29 0.91
N ASN A 371 5.26 9.33 0.02
CA ASN A 371 5.88 9.60 -1.27
C ASN A 371 5.09 9.00 -2.44
N ALA A 372 5.42 7.79 -2.89
CA ALA A 372 4.82 7.22 -4.10
C ALA A 372 3.30 7.05 -4.01
N LEU A 373 2.76 6.62 -2.87
CA LEU A 373 1.31 6.48 -2.70
C LEU A 373 0.63 7.85 -2.68
N ALA A 374 1.12 8.80 -1.88
CA ALA A 374 0.54 10.16 -1.86
C ALA A 374 0.64 10.86 -3.23
N ALA A 375 1.74 10.65 -3.97
CA ALA A 375 1.90 11.17 -5.32
C ALA A 375 0.91 10.56 -6.33
N SER A 376 0.32 9.40 -6.04
CA SER A 376 -0.53 8.69 -6.98
C SER A 376 -1.93 9.29 -7.17
N VAL A 377 -2.34 10.25 -6.33
CA VAL A 377 -3.65 10.90 -6.40
C VAL A 377 -3.50 12.43 -6.40
N ASP A 378 -4.34 13.14 -7.15
CA ASP A 378 -4.35 14.61 -7.14
C ASP A 378 -5.08 15.19 -5.92
N GLU A 379 -4.97 16.50 -5.75
CA GLU A 379 -5.64 17.23 -4.66
C GLU A 379 -7.18 17.12 -4.69
N SER A 380 -7.77 16.76 -5.84
CA SER A 380 -9.22 16.54 -5.96
C SER A 380 -9.67 15.15 -5.49
N GLY A 381 -8.74 14.19 -5.36
CA GLY A 381 -9.06 12.81 -5.03
C GLY A 381 -9.65 12.00 -6.20
N THR A 382 -9.66 12.54 -7.42
CA THR A 382 -10.38 11.95 -8.56
C THR A 382 -9.54 11.74 -9.82
N ARG A 383 -8.25 12.13 -9.80
CA ARG A 383 -7.29 11.82 -10.85
C ARG A 383 -6.11 11.05 -10.26
N PHE A 384 -5.66 10.02 -10.97
CA PHE A 384 -4.69 9.05 -10.47
C PHE A 384 -3.50 8.86 -11.42
N PHE A 385 -2.34 8.53 -10.87
CA PHE A 385 -1.25 7.91 -11.62
C PHE A 385 -1.34 6.39 -11.52
N TYR A 386 -1.10 5.74 -12.66
CA TYR A 386 -0.76 4.32 -12.69
C TYR A 386 0.75 4.14 -12.44
N SER A 387 1.58 4.83 -13.22
CA SER A 387 3.05 4.86 -13.08
C SER A 387 3.53 6.13 -12.38
N ASN A 388 4.48 6.01 -11.44
CA ASN A 388 5.00 7.12 -10.62
C ASN A 388 6.51 7.35 -10.86
N PRO A 389 6.90 7.95 -12.01
CA PRO A 389 8.31 8.13 -12.35
C PRO A 389 9.02 9.13 -11.42
N LEU A 390 10.34 8.96 -11.25
CA LEU A 390 11.18 9.86 -10.43
C LEU A 390 11.81 10.99 -11.25
N GLN A 391 11.67 10.92 -12.57
CA GLN A 391 12.00 11.98 -13.51
C GLN A 391 10.97 11.98 -14.63
N ARG A 392 10.47 13.16 -14.99
CA ARG A 392 9.72 13.40 -16.20
C ARG A 392 10.47 14.44 -17.03
N ARG A 393 10.84 14.08 -18.25
CA ARG A 393 11.44 15.00 -19.22
C ARG A 393 10.37 15.86 -19.89
N ALA A 394 10.74 17.05 -20.34
CA ALA A 394 9.84 17.98 -21.03
C ALA A 394 9.29 17.41 -22.35
N ASP A 395 10.09 16.59 -23.04
CA ASP A 395 9.77 15.99 -24.34
C ASP A 395 9.20 14.56 -24.25
N ARG A 396 8.92 14.06 -23.03
CA ARG A 396 8.38 12.71 -22.83
C ARG A 396 6.94 12.63 -23.36
N PHE A 397 6.72 11.78 -24.35
CA PHE A 397 5.37 11.44 -24.85
C PHE A 397 4.58 10.60 -23.84
N ASP A 398 3.26 10.64 -23.99
CA ASP A 398 2.37 9.76 -23.23
C ASP A 398 2.54 8.30 -23.67
N GLU A 399 2.67 7.41 -22.69
CA GLU A 399 2.69 5.96 -22.88
C GLU A 399 1.48 5.32 -22.20
N GLU A 400 1.09 4.12 -22.65
CA GLU A 400 0.03 3.34 -22.02
C GLU A 400 0.35 3.13 -20.53
N ASN A 401 -0.60 3.48 -19.67
CA ASN A 401 -0.47 3.45 -18.20
C ASN A 401 0.68 4.29 -17.63
N ALA A 402 1.27 5.21 -18.40
CA ALA A 402 2.24 6.20 -17.91
C ALA A 402 2.06 7.59 -18.56
N PRO A 403 0.86 8.19 -18.45
CA PRO A 403 0.56 9.50 -19.02
C PRO A 403 1.33 10.63 -18.33
N ALA A 404 1.47 11.76 -19.02
CA ALA A 404 2.06 13.01 -18.55
C ALA A 404 1.38 13.56 -17.29
N GLU A 405 0.09 13.31 -17.14
CA GLU A 405 -0.73 13.79 -16.05
C GLU A 405 -1.59 12.66 -15.50
N ARG A 406 -2.00 12.83 -14.24
CA ARG A 406 -2.98 11.96 -13.61
C ARG A 406 -4.28 11.89 -14.43
N GLN A 407 -4.87 10.71 -14.55
CA GLN A 407 -6.10 10.46 -15.32
C GLN A 407 -7.27 10.14 -14.40
N GLU A 408 -8.48 10.47 -14.83
CA GLU A 408 -9.68 10.18 -14.05
C GLU A 408 -9.95 8.68 -13.90
N TRP A 409 -9.57 7.90 -14.92
CA TRP A 409 -9.73 6.44 -14.97
C TRP A 409 -8.82 5.84 -16.05
N TYR A 410 -8.65 4.52 -16.02
CA TYR A 410 -7.84 3.77 -16.98
C TYR A 410 -8.66 2.63 -17.61
N SER A 411 -8.24 2.14 -18.78
CA SER A 411 -8.78 0.88 -19.32
C SER A 411 -8.43 -0.31 -18.41
N CYS A 412 -7.19 -0.32 -17.89
CA CYS A 412 -6.74 -1.16 -16.78
C CYS A 412 -6.87 -0.34 -15.48
N ALA A 413 -8.05 -0.32 -14.88
CA ALA A 413 -8.34 0.51 -13.71
C ALA A 413 -7.94 -0.14 -12.38
N CYS A 414 -6.83 -0.89 -12.33
CA CYS A 414 -6.38 -1.52 -11.10
C CYS A 414 -6.06 -0.48 -10.01
N CYS A 415 -5.46 0.66 -10.35
CA CYS A 415 -4.94 1.63 -9.39
C CYS A 415 -6.02 2.40 -8.61
N PRO A 416 -7.00 3.08 -9.23
CA PRO A 416 -7.96 3.92 -8.48
C PRO A 416 -8.73 3.19 -7.36
N PRO A 417 -9.37 2.03 -7.59
CA PRO A 417 -10.08 1.33 -6.52
C PRO A 417 -9.11 0.67 -5.53
N ASN A 418 -7.86 0.35 -5.93
CA ASN A 418 -6.84 -0.16 -5.02
C ASN A 418 -6.34 0.93 -4.05
N ILE A 419 -6.20 2.18 -4.52
CA ILE A 419 -5.98 3.36 -3.66
C ILE A 419 -7.18 3.49 -2.71
N ALA A 420 -8.41 3.47 -3.24
CA ALA A 420 -9.60 3.69 -2.44
C ALA A 420 -9.71 2.74 -1.23
N ARG A 421 -9.47 1.45 -1.44
CA ARG A 421 -9.50 0.46 -0.35
C ARG A 421 -8.33 0.59 0.62
N THR A 422 -7.16 1.03 0.14
CA THR A 422 -5.96 1.17 0.98
C THR A 422 -6.12 2.35 1.92
N ILE A 423 -6.63 3.47 1.42
CA ILE A 423 -6.82 4.68 2.22
C ILE A 423 -7.99 4.55 3.19
N ALA A 424 -9.06 3.85 2.81
CA ALA A 424 -10.18 3.56 3.71
C ALA A 424 -9.73 2.82 4.99
N GLN A 425 -8.70 1.97 4.89
CA GLN A 425 -8.14 1.21 6.02
C GLN A 425 -6.81 1.75 6.56
N LEU A 426 -6.38 2.96 6.17
CA LEU A 426 -5.06 3.51 6.52
C LEU A 426 -4.77 3.52 8.03
N GLY A 427 -5.79 3.77 8.85
CA GLY A 427 -5.70 3.74 10.32
C GLY A 427 -5.26 2.39 10.89
N ALA A 428 -5.43 1.28 10.18
CA ALA A 428 -4.98 -0.04 10.63
C ALA A 428 -3.45 -0.19 10.65
N TYR A 429 -2.72 0.65 9.90
CA TYR A 429 -1.27 0.53 9.74
C TYR A 429 -0.46 1.41 10.69
N VAL A 430 -1.11 2.21 11.55
CA VAL A 430 -0.41 3.24 12.35
C VAL A 430 -0.08 2.79 13.77
N ALA A 431 -0.78 1.78 14.30
CA ALA A 431 -0.54 1.28 15.64
C ALA A 431 -0.90 -0.20 15.80
N ALA A 432 -0.26 -0.85 16.76
CA ALA A 432 -0.49 -2.25 17.11
C ALA A 432 -0.26 -2.48 18.61
N VAL A 433 -0.66 -3.66 19.11
CA VAL A 433 -0.32 -4.11 20.46
C VAL A 433 0.81 -5.12 20.38
N ARG A 434 1.80 -4.99 21.24
CA ARG A 434 2.77 -6.05 21.53
C ARG A 434 2.44 -6.68 22.88
N GLU A 435 2.46 -8.00 22.92
CA GLU A 435 2.33 -8.75 24.16
C GLU A 435 3.70 -9.25 24.63
N ASP A 436 4.18 -8.68 25.73
CA ASP A 436 5.42 -9.08 26.38
C ASP A 436 5.13 -9.71 27.76
N PRO A 437 6.02 -10.59 28.27
CA PRO A 437 5.89 -11.19 29.60
C PRO A 437 5.78 -10.18 30.74
N ASP A 438 6.36 -9.00 30.57
CA ASP A 438 6.44 -7.93 31.58
C ASP A 438 5.26 -6.93 31.50
N GLY A 439 4.31 -7.14 30.59
CA GLY A 439 3.15 -6.28 30.36
C GLY A 439 3.04 -5.83 28.89
N ALA A 440 1.81 -5.66 28.40
CA ALA A 440 1.56 -5.27 27.01
C ALA A 440 1.96 -3.81 26.71
N SER A 441 2.32 -3.54 25.47
CA SER A 441 2.57 -2.18 24.98
C SER A 441 1.68 -1.83 23.80
N LEU A 442 1.22 -0.58 23.78
CA LEU A 442 0.71 0.05 22.56
C LEU A 442 1.92 0.57 21.78
N GLU A 443 2.05 0.17 20.52
CA GLU A 443 3.13 0.57 19.63
C GLU A 443 2.59 1.56 18.59
N LEU A 444 3.12 2.80 18.58
CA LEU A 444 2.92 3.75 17.49
C LEU A 444 3.91 3.42 16.38
N LEU A 445 3.40 2.76 15.35
CA LEU A 445 4.17 2.27 14.22
C LEU A 445 4.29 3.33 13.12
N GLN A 446 3.36 4.28 13.03
CA GLN A 446 3.46 5.45 12.16
C GLN A 446 3.19 6.73 12.96
N LEU A 447 3.85 7.82 12.56
CA LEU A 447 3.72 9.13 13.22
C LEU A 447 2.64 9.93 12.50
N ALA A 448 1.56 10.24 13.20
CA ALA A 448 0.44 11.02 12.67
C ALA A 448 -0.31 11.70 13.81
N ALA A 449 -1.05 12.77 13.48
CA ALA A 449 -2.05 13.31 14.38
C ALA A 449 -3.21 12.32 14.48
N MET A 450 -3.48 11.78 15.66
CA MET A 450 -4.45 10.70 15.84
C MET A 450 -4.92 10.58 17.28
N THR A 451 -6.05 9.90 17.45
CA THR A 451 -6.45 9.32 18.73
C THR A 451 -6.49 7.81 18.63
N VAL A 452 -6.09 7.13 19.71
CA VAL A 452 -6.05 5.67 19.79
C VAL A 452 -6.73 5.22 21.08
N ARG A 453 -7.83 4.50 20.95
CA ARG A 453 -8.50 3.85 22.08
C ARG A 453 -7.61 2.71 22.57
N LEU A 454 -7.28 2.73 23.86
CA LEU A 454 -6.43 1.70 24.44
C LEU A 454 -7.15 0.34 24.44
N PRO A 455 -6.50 -0.73 23.94
CA PRO A 455 -6.98 -2.09 24.11
C PRO A 455 -6.95 -2.51 25.57
N GLU A 456 -7.88 -3.39 25.96
CA GLU A 456 -8.01 -3.84 27.36
C GLU A 456 -6.73 -4.45 27.93
N SER A 457 -5.91 -5.11 27.09
CA SER A 457 -4.62 -5.67 27.49
C SER A 457 -3.58 -4.62 27.89
N VAL A 458 -3.71 -3.39 27.39
CA VAL A 458 -2.83 -2.25 27.70
C VAL A 458 -3.44 -1.41 28.83
N GLY A 459 -4.74 -1.12 28.75
CA GLY A 459 -5.42 -0.26 29.72
C GLY A 459 -6.81 0.18 29.27
N ARG A 460 -7.28 1.29 29.85
CA ARG A 460 -8.55 1.96 29.50
C ARG A 460 -8.31 3.42 29.09
N GLY A 461 -9.24 4.08 28.40
CA GLY A 461 -9.04 5.45 27.92
C GLY A 461 -8.40 5.57 26.54
N THR A 462 -7.98 6.79 26.21
CA THR A 462 -7.58 7.20 24.85
C THR A 462 -6.24 7.90 24.87
N LEU A 463 -5.31 7.43 24.03
CA LEU A 463 -4.09 8.16 23.71
C LEU A 463 -4.42 9.22 22.64
N VAL A 464 -4.04 10.46 22.87
CA VAL A 464 -4.12 11.54 21.90
C VAL A 464 -2.70 11.93 21.49
N VAL A 465 -2.45 11.93 20.20
CA VAL A 465 -1.17 12.32 19.59
C VAL A 465 -1.42 13.59 18.77
N GLU A 466 -0.91 14.72 19.25
CA GLU A 466 -0.97 15.99 18.55
C GLU A 466 0.37 16.27 17.87
N THR A 467 0.34 16.44 16.56
CA THR A 467 1.55 16.72 15.76
C THR A 467 1.19 17.36 14.43
N SER A 468 2.14 18.08 13.84
CA SER A 468 2.09 18.50 12.42
C SER A 468 3.02 17.65 11.55
N TYR A 469 3.38 16.44 11.99
CA TYR A 469 4.12 15.47 11.18
C TYR A 469 3.40 15.23 9.83
N PRO A 470 4.13 15.20 8.70
CA PRO A 470 5.59 15.15 8.55
C PRO A 470 6.28 16.52 8.41
N ASP A 471 5.58 17.64 8.62
CA ASP A 471 6.19 18.98 8.50
C ASP A 471 7.04 19.36 9.74
N SER A 472 6.72 18.76 10.90
CA SER A 472 7.45 18.90 12.16
C SER A 472 7.67 17.54 12.84
N GLY A 473 8.76 17.42 13.59
CA GLY A 473 9.12 16.22 14.34
C GLY A 473 8.62 16.22 15.78
N THR A 474 7.84 17.22 16.18
CA THR A 474 7.29 17.33 17.54
C THR A 474 5.97 16.58 17.66
N LEU A 475 5.89 15.69 18.64
CA LEU A 475 4.68 14.98 19.05
C LEU A 475 4.38 15.34 20.49
N GLN A 476 3.16 15.80 20.74
CA GLN A 476 2.62 15.97 22.09
C GLN A 476 1.70 14.78 22.38
N LEU A 477 1.97 14.11 23.50
CA LEU A 477 1.29 12.90 23.89
C LEU A 477 0.45 13.17 25.13
N SER A 478 -0.83 12.86 25.08
CA SER A 478 -1.70 12.92 26.24
C SER A 478 -2.51 11.64 26.37
N LEU A 479 -2.75 11.23 27.62
CA LEU A 479 -3.59 10.08 27.94
C LEU A 479 -4.84 10.58 28.64
N GLU A 480 -6.00 10.36 28.04
CA GLU A 480 -7.31 10.76 28.55
C GLU A 480 -8.03 9.55 29.15
N PRO A 481 -8.48 9.61 30.42
CA PRO A 481 -9.20 8.51 31.05
C PRO A 481 -10.64 8.38 30.51
N ASP A 482 -11.19 7.17 30.53
CA ASP A 482 -12.62 6.95 30.31
C ASP A 482 -13.44 7.67 31.40
N GLU A 483 -14.62 8.19 31.03
CA GLU A 483 -15.52 8.84 31.97
C GLU A 483 -15.82 7.93 33.19
N GLY A 484 -15.49 8.42 34.39
CA GLY A 484 -15.81 7.76 35.66
C GLY A 484 -14.84 6.66 36.12
N ALA A 485 -13.73 6.40 35.41
CA ALA A 485 -12.73 5.42 35.82
C ALA A 485 -11.42 6.11 36.32
N PRO A 486 -10.91 5.78 37.53
CA PRO A 486 -9.57 6.22 37.94
C PRO A 486 -8.48 5.53 37.09
N ARG A 487 -7.30 6.18 37.01
CA ARG A 487 -6.18 5.99 36.07
C ARG A 487 -5.96 4.59 35.45
N PRO A 488 -5.49 4.53 34.19
CA PRO A 488 -5.99 3.54 33.25
C PRO A 488 -5.04 2.37 32.94
N ALA A 489 -3.83 2.35 33.51
CA ALA A 489 -2.77 1.47 33.06
C ALA A 489 -2.86 0.06 33.64
N GLY A 490 -2.75 -0.96 32.79
CA GLY A 490 -2.41 -2.30 33.23
C GLY A 490 -1.03 -2.31 33.92
N PRO A 491 -0.77 -3.21 34.88
CA PRO A 491 0.56 -3.34 35.49
C PRO A 491 1.63 -3.57 34.41
N GLY A 492 2.66 -2.71 34.36
CA GLY A 492 3.75 -2.82 33.38
C GLY A 492 3.40 -2.33 31.96
N ALA A 493 2.24 -1.71 31.76
CA ALA A 493 1.82 -1.20 30.46
C ALA A 493 2.70 -0.05 29.96
N ARG A 494 2.95 -0.03 28.65
CA ARG A 494 3.89 0.89 28.01
C ARG A 494 3.34 1.47 26.70
N LEU A 495 3.90 2.60 26.31
CA LEU A 495 3.81 3.17 24.98
C LEU A 495 5.17 3.04 24.28
N GLY A 496 5.21 2.31 23.18
CA GLY A 496 6.33 2.33 22.24
C GLY A 496 6.07 3.36 21.15
N VAL A 497 7.04 4.25 20.91
CA VAL A 497 6.99 5.22 19.81
C VAL A 497 8.11 4.88 18.84
N ARG A 498 7.78 4.57 17.58
CA ARG A 498 8.81 4.36 16.55
C ARG A 498 9.67 5.61 16.41
N ILE A 499 10.98 5.41 16.36
CA ILE A 499 11.95 6.43 15.94
C ILE A 499 12.35 6.09 14.51
N PRO A 500 11.93 6.87 13.49
CA PRO A 500 12.27 6.59 12.10
C PRO A 500 13.77 6.45 11.87
N GLY A 501 14.19 5.53 11.01
CA GLY A 501 15.62 5.23 10.76
C GLY A 501 16.42 6.38 10.12
N TRP A 502 15.75 7.43 9.63
CA TRP A 502 16.40 8.66 9.17
C TRP A 502 16.74 9.64 10.30
N VAL A 503 16.17 9.47 11.51
CA VAL A 503 16.45 10.31 12.68
C VAL A 503 17.88 10.08 13.17
N ARG A 504 18.56 11.15 13.58
CA ARG A 504 19.92 11.12 14.13
C ARG A 504 20.03 11.71 15.54
N GLY A 505 18.99 12.40 15.99
CA GLY A 505 18.93 13.11 17.26
C GLY A 505 17.49 13.55 17.54
N GLY A 506 17.27 13.96 18.78
CA GLY A 506 15.97 14.40 19.25
C GLY A 506 15.94 14.45 20.77
N THR A 507 14.83 14.94 21.31
CA THR A 507 14.59 15.05 22.75
C THR A 507 13.27 14.41 23.16
N VAL A 508 13.18 14.07 24.44
CA VAL A 508 11.94 13.69 25.10
C VAL A 508 11.86 14.39 26.45
N ALA A 509 10.69 14.94 26.77
CA ALA A 509 10.38 15.56 28.05
C ALA A 509 9.07 14.98 28.57
N SER A 510 9.05 14.50 29.82
CA SER A 510 7.80 14.18 30.53
C SER A 510 7.18 15.44 31.12
N ALA A 511 5.88 15.43 31.43
CA ALA A 511 5.15 16.62 31.92
C ALA A 511 5.85 17.40 33.04
N ASP A 512 6.43 16.69 34.01
CA ASP A 512 7.13 17.27 35.17
C ASP A 512 8.65 16.97 35.17
N GLY A 513 9.16 16.38 34.08
CA GLY A 513 10.55 15.92 33.96
C GLY A 513 11.44 16.90 33.20
N PRO A 514 12.77 16.85 33.40
CA PRO A 514 13.68 17.58 32.54
C PRO A 514 13.67 17.01 31.12
N GLU A 515 13.78 17.87 30.12
CA GLU A 515 14.06 17.43 28.76
C GLU A 515 15.40 16.68 28.72
N ARG A 516 15.41 15.52 28.04
CA ARG A 516 16.62 14.73 27.79
C ARG A 516 16.75 14.43 26.31
N ALA A 517 17.99 14.24 25.87
CA ALA A 517 18.25 13.69 24.55
C ALA A 517 17.77 12.23 24.44
N LEU A 518 17.42 11.82 23.22
CA LEU A 518 17.29 10.41 22.87
C LEU A 518 18.65 9.72 23.04
N THR A 519 18.61 8.52 23.62
CA THR A 519 19.81 7.70 23.88
C THR A 519 20.25 6.97 22.62
N GLY A 520 21.53 6.58 22.58
CA GLY A 520 22.06 5.77 21.47
C GLY A 520 21.36 4.41 21.32
N SER A 521 20.87 3.83 22.42
CA SER A 521 20.08 2.59 22.39
C SER A 521 18.69 2.79 21.79
N GLU A 522 18.00 3.88 22.12
CA GLU A 522 16.68 4.22 21.54
C GLU A 522 16.81 4.46 20.03
N LEU A 523 17.83 5.21 19.60
CA LEU A 523 18.13 5.46 18.18
C LEU A 523 18.48 4.16 17.44
N SER A 524 19.31 3.30 18.02
CA SER A 524 19.72 2.03 17.39
C SER A 524 18.59 1.01 17.33
N ALA A 525 17.71 0.99 18.33
CA ALA A 525 16.52 0.14 18.35
C ALA A 525 15.36 0.71 17.52
N GLN A 526 15.49 1.97 17.05
CA GLN A 526 14.42 2.72 16.38
C GLN A 526 13.12 2.78 17.18
N ARG A 527 13.24 2.86 18.52
CA ARG A 527 12.10 2.80 19.43
C ARG A 527 12.38 3.54 20.73
N LEU A 528 11.46 4.42 21.09
CA LEU A 528 11.35 5.05 22.41
C LEU A 528 10.27 4.33 23.21
N GLU A 529 10.57 3.93 24.44
CA GLU A 529 9.59 3.32 25.34
C GLU A 529 9.28 4.26 26.51
N LEU A 530 8.00 4.49 26.76
CA LEU A 530 7.49 5.28 27.87
C LEU A 530 6.56 4.43 28.75
N PRO A 531 6.73 4.43 30.08
CA PRO A 531 5.72 3.89 30.97
C PRO A 531 4.37 4.60 30.74
N LEU A 532 3.28 3.84 30.61
CA LEU A 532 1.99 4.41 30.21
C LEU A 532 1.48 5.46 31.20
N ASP A 533 1.81 5.31 32.49
CA ASP A 533 1.47 6.26 33.56
C ASP A 533 2.26 7.58 33.52
N GLN A 534 3.29 7.67 32.67
CA GLN A 534 4.12 8.86 32.45
C GLN A 534 3.87 9.51 31.07
N VAL A 535 3.04 8.91 30.21
CA VAL A 535 2.78 9.42 28.86
C VAL A 535 2.09 10.78 28.87
N HIS A 536 1.13 11.00 29.79
CA HIS A 536 0.33 12.22 29.80
C HIS A 536 1.20 13.48 29.95
N GLY A 537 1.14 14.38 28.96
CA GLY A 537 1.89 15.62 28.90
C GLY A 537 3.35 15.44 28.45
N SER A 538 3.71 14.26 27.93
CA SER A 538 5.04 14.04 27.35
C SER A 538 5.15 14.69 25.97
N VAL A 539 6.33 15.22 25.66
CA VAL A 539 6.68 15.78 24.37
C VAL A 539 7.88 15.03 23.82
N VAL A 540 7.77 14.52 22.59
CA VAL A 540 8.87 13.91 21.83
C VAL A 540 9.19 14.83 20.66
N THR A 541 10.46 15.18 20.50
CA THR A 541 10.94 16.01 19.37
C THR A 541 12.00 15.25 18.59
N LEU A 542 11.74 15.02 17.31
CA LEU A 542 12.67 14.38 16.38
C LEU A 542 13.36 15.44 15.51
N ASP A 543 14.69 15.37 15.40
CA ASP A 543 15.43 16.31 14.55
C ASP A 543 15.18 16.00 13.07
N MET A 544 14.64 16.97 12.33
CA MET A 544 14.29 16.84 10.90
C MET A 544 15.05 17.82 9.99
N PRO A 545 16.40 17.80 9.98
CA PRO A 545 17.15 18.63 9.05
C PRO A 545 16.95 18.13 7.61
N PRO A 546 16.94 19.04 6.62
CA PRO A 546 17.11 18.66 5.22
C PRO A 546 18.41 17.86 5.03
N ARG A 547 18.35 16.82 4.19
CA ARG A 547 19.50 15.95 3.90
C ARG A 547 19.63 15.70 2.41
N TRP A 548 20.89 15.64 1.95
CA TRP A 548 21.23 15.12 0.63
C TRP A 548 21.41 13.61 0.70
N THR A 549 20.68 12.89 -0.14
CA THR A 549 20.71 11.43 -0.27
C THR A 549 21.39 11.04 -1.57
N ARG A 550 22.22 10.00 -1.49
CA ARG A 550 22.96 9.40 -2.62
C ARG A 550 22.45 7.99 -2.85
N SER A 551 22.36 7.60 -4.12
CA SER A 551 22.08 6.22 -4.48
C SER A 551 23.31 5.32 -4.25
N HIS A 552 23.05 4.01 -4.16
CA HIS A 552 24.12 3.02 -4.15
C HIS A 552 24.96 3.14 -5.45
N PRO A 553 26.30 3.01 -5.42
CA PRO A 553 27.15 3.22 -6.60
C PRO A 553 26.92 2.28 -7.80
N ARG A 554 26.08 1.24 -7.66
CA ARG A 554 25.64 0.35 -8.75
C ARG A 554 24.35 0.80 -9.43
N VAL A 555 23.66 1.80 -8.89
CA VAL A 555 22.51 2.41 -9.55
C VAL A 555 23.04 3.39 -10.60
N ASP A 556 23.36 2.87 -11.78
CA ASP A 556 24.02 3.63 -12.84
C ASP A 556 23.22 4.87 -13.28
N ALA A 557 21.89 4.77 -13.30
CA ALA A 557 21.00 5.83 -13.76
C ALA A 557 21.00 7.10 -12.88
N THR A 558 21.51 7.03 -11.66
CA THR A 558 21.55 8.16 -10.71
C THR A 558 22.96 8.45 -10.20
N ARG A 559 23.96 7.85 -10.86
CA ARG A 559 25.38 8.10 -10.55
C ARG A 559 25.68 9.59 -10.72
N GLY A 560 26.38 10.17 -9.74
CA GLY A 560 26.70 11.60 -9.76
C GLY A 560 25.51 12.51 -9.43
N CYS A 561 24.37 11.97 -9.00
CA CYS A 561 23.21 12.76 -8.59
C CYS A 561 23.04 12.81 -7.06
N LEU A 562 22.24 13.77 -6.60
CA LEU A 562 21.78 13.94 -5.23
C LEU A 562 20.26 14.09 -5.22
N ALA A 563 19.59 13.48 -4.25
CA ALA A 563 18.17 13.72 -3.96
C ALA A 563 18.04 14.47 -2.64
N LEU A 564 17.07 15.36 -2.53
CA LEU A 564 16.78 16.09 -1.30
C LEU A 564 15.67 15.38 -0.52
N GLU A 565 15.85 15.19 0.78
CA GLU A 565 14.82 14.70 1.68
C GLU A 565 14.74 15.55 2.95
N ARG A 566 13.56 15.63 3.57
CA ARG A 566 13.38 16.16 4.94
C ARG A 566 12.37 15.28 5.66
N GLY A 567 12.81 14.69 6.79
CA GLY A 567 12.00 13.67 7.45
C GLY A 567 11.69 12.50 6.52
N PRO A 568 10.42 12.07 6.39
CA PRO A 568 10.02 11.03 5.47
C PRO A 568 9.80 11.53 4.03
N LEU A 569 9.80 12.85 3.80
CA LEU A 569 9.47 13.44 2.51
C LEU A 569 10.68 13.45 1.58
N VAL A 570 10.53 12.81 0.42
CA VAL A 570 11.38 13.01 -0.74
C VAL A 570 10.92 14.28 -1.45
N HIS A 571 11.86 15.13 -1.85
CA HIS A 571 11.56 16.36 -2.58
C HIS A 571 11.89 16.24 -4.06
N CYS A 572 11.20 17.03 -4.88
CA CYS A 572 11.47 17.21 -6.30
C CYS A 572 11.45 18.69 -6.69
N LEU A 573 11.92 18.96 -7.90
CA LEU A 573 11.73 20.22 -8.60
C LEU A 573 10.77 20.02 -9.76
N GLU A 574 9.87 20.96 -9.97
CA GLU A 574 9.02 21.03 -11.16
C GLU A 574 9.41 22.24 -12.02
N GLN A 575 9.30 22.11 -13.33
CA GLN A 575 9.59 23.19 -14.28
C GLN A 575 8.81 24.48 -13.98
N VAL A 576 7.60 24.35 -13.43
CA VAL A 576 6.72 25.48 -13.08
C VAL A 576 7.28 26.36 -11.95
N ASP A 577 8.19 25.82 -11.13
CA ASP A 577 8.83 26.56 -10.03
C ASP A 577 10.09 27.32 -10.48
N LEU A 578 10.51 27.15 -11.73
CA LEU A 578 11.74 27.73 -12.25
C LEU A 578 11.49 29.09 -12.92
N PRO A 579 12.48 30.01 -12.89
CA PRO A 579 12.42 31.25 -13.64
C PRO A 579 12.24 31.02 -15.15
N ALA A 580 11.59 31.96 -15.83
CA ALA A 580 11.42 31.87 -17.28
C ALA A 580 12.76 31.76 -18.01
N GLY A 581 12.87 30.78 -18.92
CA GLY A 581 14.09 30.51 -19.71
C GLY A 581 15.14 29.66 -19.00
N VAL A 582 14.82 29.08 -17.85
CA VAL A 582 15.65 28.10 -17.13
C VAL A 582 15.04 26.72 -17.30
N GLU A 583 15.74 25.81 -17.98
CA GLU A 583 15.30 24.43 -18.14
C GLU A 583 15.74 23.57 -16.94
N LEU A 584 14.85 22.70 -16.45
CA LEU A 584 15.11 21.88 -15.28
C LEU A 584 16.26 20.89 -15.46
N ASP A 585 16.47 20.39 -16.68
CA ASP A 585 17.51 19.41 -16.97
C ASP A 585 18.94 20.02 -16.90
N ASP A 586 19.05 21.34 -16.98
CA ASP A 586 20.31 22.11 -16.98
C ASP A 586 20.74 22.59 -15.57
N LEU A 587 19.97 22.26 -14.53
CA LEU A 587 20.31 22.62 -13.15
C LEU A 587 21.25 21.58 -12.53
N VAL A 588 22.29 22.05 -11.85
CA VAL A 588 23.22 21.21 -11.08
C VAL A 588 23.38 21.68 -9.64
N VAL A 589 23.63 20.75 -8.73
CA VAL A 589 23.90 21.02 -7.31
C VAL A 589 25.39 21.38 -7.13
N PRO A 590 25.73 22.63 -6.73
CA PRO A 590 27.11 23.00 -6.49
C PRO A 590 27.72 22.27 -5.29
N GLU A 591 29.05 22.19 -5.27
CA GLU A 591 29.77 21.64 -4.12
C GLU A 591 29.47 22.44 -2.84
N GLY A 592 29.17 21.75 -1.74
CA GLY A 592 28.84 22.38 -0.47
C GLY A 592 27.45 23.01 -0.39
N SER A 593 26.61 22.89 -1.44
CA SER A 593 25.21 23.34 -1.39
C SER A 593 24.47 22.69 -0.23
N ALA A 594 23.74 23.49 0.54
CA ALA A 594 22.89 23.04 1.62
C ALA A 594 21.47 23.56 1.38
N ALA A 595 20.48 22.75 1.78
CA ALA A 595 19.09 23.18 1.78
C ALA A 595 18.75 23.91 3.09
N SER A 596 18.04 25.02 3.00
CA SER A 596 17.49 25.73 4.14
C SER A 596 15.98 25.58 4.21
N VAL A 597 15.44 25.56 5.43
CA VAL A 597 13.99 25.56 5.68
C VAL A 597 13.54 27.02 5.80
N ARG A 598 12.57 27.43 4.99
CA ARG A 598 11.92 28.74 5.09
C ARG A 598 10.93 28.80 6.25
N GLU A 599 10.47 30.00 6.59
CA GLU A 599 9.44 30.22 7.62
C GLU A 599 8.11 29.52 7.28
N ASP A 600 7.79 29.39 5.98
CA ASP A 600 6.62 28.66 5.48
C ASP A 600 6.83 27.14 5.36
N GLY A 601 8.00 26.63 5.79
CA GLY A 601 8.36 25.22 5.77
C GLY A 601 8.90 24.70 4.44
N ALA A 602 8.86 25.50 3.36
CA ALA A 602 9.42 25.09 2.08
C ALA A 602 10.96 25.00 2.13
N LEU A 603 11.53 24.10 1.34
CA LEU A 603 12.97 23.92 1.27
C LEU A 603 13.55 24.71 0.10
N GLU A 604 14.44 25.64 0.42
CA GLU A 604 15.23 26.37 -0.56
C GLU A 604 16.56 25.69 -0.79
N ILE A 605 16.91 25.55 -2.07
CA ILE A 605 18.22 25.08 -2.51
C ILE A 605 18.80 26.06 -3.50
N THR A 606 20.10 26.33 -3.36
CA THR A 606 20.86 27.07 -4.36
C THR A 606 21.48 26.09 -5.35
N LEU A 607 21.18 26.30 -6.62
CA LEU A 607 21.63 25.51 -7.77
C LEU A 607 22.38 26.40 -8.75
N HIS A 608 23.16 25.79 -9.62
CA HIS A 608 23.79 26.45 -10.76
C HIS A 608 23.03 26.10 -12.04
N TYR A 609 22.70 27.12 -12.84
CA TYR A 609 22.16 26.92 -14.19
C TYR A 609 23.28 26.77 -15.21
N ARG A 610 23.27 25.66 -15.94
CA ARG A 610 24.30 25.27 -16.91
C ARG A 610 23.68 24.78 -18.21
N PRO A 611 23.15 25.71 -19.03
CA PRO A 611 22.68 25.35 -20.36
C PRO A 611 23.84 24.86 -21.21
N ASP A 612 23.59 23.86 -22.04
CA ASP A 612 24.58 23.31 -22.95
C ASP A 612 24.64 24.07 -24.28
N ASP A 613 25.73 23.91 -25.04
CA ASP A 613 25.97 24.55 -26.35
C ASP A 613 25.37 23.79 -27.55
N ASP A 614 24.37 22.94 -27.29
CA ASP A 614 23.67 22.05 -28.24
C ASP A 614 24.53 20.94 -28.91
N SER A 615 25.81 20.77 -28.55
CA SER A 615 26.62 19.68 -29.12
C SER A 615 26.28 18.32 -28.50
N LEU A 616 25.87 17.35 -29.33
CA LEU A 616 25.53 16.00 -28.86
C LEU A 616 26.74 15.22 -28.30
N TYR A 617 27.95 15.46 -28.80
CA TYR A 617 29.18 14.77 -28.37
C TYR A 617 30.38 15.74 -28.37
N ARG A 618 31.30 15.59 -27.41
CA ARG A 618 32.49 16.45 -27.24
C ARG A 618 33.67 15.69 -26.61
N ASP A 619 34.88 16.15 -26.90
CA ASP A 619 36.14 15.58 -26.37
C ASP A 619 36.54 16.17 -25.02
N GLU A 620 36.11 17.41 -24.73
CA GLU A 620 36.38 18.12 -23.48
C GLU A 620 35.06 18.29 -22.69
N PRO A 621 35.08 18.18 -21.35
CA PRO A 621 33.90 18.50 -20.55
C PRO A 621 33.46 19.95 -20.85
N PRO A 622 32.15 20.26 -20.75
CA PRO A 622 31.68 21.62 -20.93
C PRO A 622 32.55 22.54 -20.08
N ALA A 623 33.14 23.58 -20.70
CA ALA A 623 33.91 24.54 -19.94
C ALA A 623 33.01 25.03 -18.79
N PRO A 624 33.48 25.05 -17.52
CA PRO A 624 32.69 25.61 -16.45
C PRO A 624 32.30 27.01 -16.90
N ALA A 625 31.00 27.23 -17.10
CA ALA A 625 30.51 28.52 -17.53
C ALA A 625 31.10 29.57 -16.59
N GLN A 626 31.53 30.71 -17.14
CA GLN A 626 31.71 31.95 -16.36
C GLN A 626 30.70 31.99 -15.23
N GLU A 627 31.16 32.11 -13.97
CA GLU A 627 30.38 32.04 -12.72
C GLU A 627 28.93 31.58 -12.95
N ALA A 628 28.72 30.26 -13.02
CA ALA A 628 27.39 29.70 -13.24
C ALA A 628 26.40 30.41 -12.31
N ALA A 629 25.41 31.10 -12.90
CA ALA A 629 24.59 32.02 -12.13
C ALA A 629 23.83 31.22 -11.05
N PRO A 630 24.01 31.54 -9.76
CA PRO A 630 23.31 30.86 -8.70
C PRO A 630 21.82 31.18 -8.79
N ILE A 631 21.00 30.15 -8.83
CA ILE A 631 19.54 30.24 -8.79
C ILE A 631 19.09 29.60 -7.49
N THR A 632 18.32 30.34 -6.71
CA THR A 632 17.63 29.78 -5.54
C THR A 632 16.25 29.33 -5.98
N VAL A 633 15.95 28.05 -5.77
CA VAL A 633 14.66 27.45 -6.11
C VAL A 633 14.05 26.83 -4.86
N SER A 634 12.72 26.88 -4.79
CA SER A 634 11.98 26.14 -3.78
C SER A 634 11.68 24.75 -4.32
N SER A 635 12.06 23.72 -3.56
CA SER A 635 11.62 22.36 -3.84
C SER A 635 10.28 22.07 -3.20
N ILE A 636 9.56 21.10 -3.74
CA ILE A 636 8.29 20.63 -3.20
C ILE A 636 8.41 19.16 -2.78
N PRO A 637 7.61 18.67 -1.82
CA PRO A 637 7.47 17.24 -1.59
C PRO A 637 7.02 16.54 -2.88
N PHE A 638 7.64 15.41 -3.21
CA PHE A 638 7.30 14.61 -4.39
C PHE A 638 5.81 14.25 -4.42
N ALA A 639 5.20 14.00 -3.26
CA ALA A 639 3.76 13.78 -3.13
C ALA A 639 2.86 14.85 -3.79
N ARG A 640 3.34 16.09 -3.93
CA ARG A 640 2.56 17.23 -4.45
C ARG A 640 2.76 17.50 -5.94
N TRP A 641 3.67 16.78 -6.61
CA TRP A 641 3.97 17.02 -8.02
C TRP A 641 2.75 16.79 -8.93
N GLY A 642 2.76 17.37 -10.13
CA GLY A 642 1.73 17.13 -11.15
C GLY A 642 0.36 17.75 -10.87
N ASN A 643 0.21 18.59 -9.83
CA ASN A 643 -1.02 19.32 -9.53
C ASN A 643 -1.12 20.70 -10.23
N ARG A 644 -0.04 21.15 -10.90
CA ARG A 644 0.09 22.52 -11.45
C ARG A 644 0.30 22.55 -12.96
N GLY A 645 -0.17 21.50 -13.64
CA GLY A 645 -0.06 21.31 -15.08
C GLY A 645 1.06 20.35 -15.48
N PRO A 646 1.18 20.05 -16.78
CA PRO A 646 2.20 19.16 -17.28
C PRO A 646 3.54 19.91 -17.35
N GLY A 647 4.63 19.24 -16.99
CA GLY A 647 5.97 19.82 -17.04
C GLY A 647 7.04 18.81 -16.68
N ALA A 648 8.30 19.21 -16.88
CA ALA A 648 9.43 18.42 -16.41
C ALA A 648 9.44 18.39 -14.87
N MET A 649 9.85 17.26 -14.32
CA MET A 649 10.01 17.05 -12.88
C MET A 649 11.22 16.14 -12.64
N ARG A 650 11.99 16.37 -11.58
CA ARG A 650 13.04 15.42 -11.18
C ARG A 650 13.30 15.40 -9.66
N ILE A 651 13.58 14.21 -9.14
CA ILE A 651 14.05 13.98 -7.76
C ILE A 651 15.58 13.98 -7.69
N TRP A 652 16.23 13.26 -8.61
CA TRP A 652 17.68 13.14 -8.65
C TRP A 652 18.28 14.31 -9.44
N LEU A 653 18.97 15.22 -8.75
CA LEU A 653 19.63 16.39 -9.32
C LEU A 653 21.10 16.07 -9.62
N PRO A 654 21.66 16.41 -10.79
CA PRO A 654 23.06 16.18 -11.08
C PRO A 654 23.91 17.04 -10.15
N ARG A 655 25.03 16.49 -9.67
CA ARG A 655 25.99 17.25 -8.90
C ARG A 655 27.04 17.85 -9.81
N GLU A 656 27.53 19.02 -9.43
CA GLU A 656 28.76 19.55 -9.98
C GLU A 656 29.95 18.58 -9.72
N HIS A 657 30.82 18.44 -10.72
CA HIS A 657 31.91 17.49 -10.76
C HIS A 657 33.27 18.16 -10.68
#